data_AF-A0A9N9UCQ7-F1
#
_entry.id   AF-A0A9N9UCQ7-F1
#
_cell.length_a   1.000
_cell.length_b   1.000
_cell.length_c   1.000
_cell.angle_alpha   90.00
_cell.angle_beta   90.00
_cell.angle_gamma   90.00
#
_symmetry.space_group_name_H-M   'P 1'
#
loop_
_entity.id
_entity.type
_entity.pdbx_description
1 polymer ?
#
loop_
_entity_poly.entity_id
_entity_poly.type
_entity_poly.pdbx_seq_one_letter_code
_entity_poly.pdbx_strand_id
1 'polypeptide(L)'
;MEAPPPYTSATGSSSSSRTRSSLGRMRSMADYMLRSRVGGRSNDESANPPEPSSATLPSYDSRSGTLTRSVDSRRISDDSSTRLSMLRSPPGTIPPSTTSSANPIQDRKLRLDELKKEIEAVSQPTKRSNDGLFKEACSTDLLFLIDTTSSMHPYIDAAKKQVKDIMEDIHRTFLKEAEVRMAVVGYRDHTDTPNIEFQDFTTDVDRVRSFIDKLKAKGGDDFPEDVLGGLDKVVNANWKNQTRCVIHIGDAPPHGKIFNIVSYKDRWATPGTEPHKLTYQPLLKKMIMLNLNYCFLRIQSHTDIMSYLFLKEYQNASAQCKLHVLNSERIKLVQAASSTTSRFRGGKSSLAFEESELGTSYSALRHLVVQSVASSASRTAIRLSESISKNGGKLADSTALANCPSIVEEEESEKELVMENVVPDWDTPSWFNETLTVEGFSPDVVRAGARTLSDMMMHDDHIELSTMELGVRRRSKPFSQGALRVAAYARTAASTNHFVVKSFKKDGKHLAHLAEDMRCQALCKAFALEFNNLVGPQHAVDFIITTCLKAANGTASQCMSLEPYIKGQYVKYNNNSGWVNHDLPAGDTTNQAAQAFSHFTFERSWGQILVCDLQGVGGLLTDPAIHTADANRFRLADTNLNREGFKFFFSTHTCNDVCRQLGLISTADMVMRKSLTFREKWPAVESTVYCSNKLCGKIVPAAGARKADEFPNCHWCDVCWPQLESSKVRWMCLAPGPDHEYDVSRFFYESQGRAMPRKCPEHREADEPAARPAAVGGAVWARMNNTAKQKNISGRSW
;
A
#
# COMPACT_ATOMS: atom_id res chain seq x y z
N MET A 1 36.05 53.55 -28.40
CA MET A 1 36.43 52.12 -28.28
C MET A 1 35.91 51.63 -26.94
N GLU A 2 34.97 50.70 -26.83
CA GLU A 2 34.04 50.07 -27.78
C GLU A 2 32.73 49.84 -26.98
N ALA A 3 31.61 50.48 -27.33
CA ALA A 3 30.64 50.09 -28.36
C ALA A 3 29.43 49.27 -27.82
N PRO A 4 28.41 49.93 -27.22
CA PRO A 4 26.99 49.60 -27.45
C PRO A 4 26.59 49.96 -28.92
N PRO A 5 25.41 49.62 -29.52
CA PRO A 5 24.05 49.68 -28.91
C PRO A 5 22.98 48.65 -29.45
N PRO A 6 21.70 48.76 -29.01
CA PRO A 6 20.52 48.11 -29.63
C PRO A 6 19.74 49.03 -30.60
N TYR A 7 18.51 48.64 -31.04
CA TYR A 7 17.54 49.26 -32.01
C TYR A 7 17.73 48.83 -33.51
N THR A 8 16.73 48.63 -34.40
CA THR A 8 15.24 48.53 -34.34
C THR A 8 14.57 47.93 -35.62
N SER A 9 13.33 47.43 -35.48
CA SER A 9 12.13 47.52 -36.38
C SER A 9 12.09 47.07 -37.86
N ALA A 10 11.05 46.30 -38.21
CA ALA A 10 10.23 46.37 -39.46
C ALA A 10 8.94 45.50 -39.27
N THR A 11 7.75 46.05 -39.04
CA THR A 11 6.68 46.47 -40.00
C THR A 11 5.95 45.33 -40.76
N GLY A 12 4.60 45.39 -40.78
CA GLY A 12 3.74 44.53 -41.62
C GLY A 12 2.33 44.27 -41.05
N SER A 13 1.30 44.88 -41.63
CA SER A 13 -0.10 44.83 -41.16
C SER A 13 -1.05 44.13 -42.16
N SER A 14 -2.25 43.75 -41.67
CA SER A 14 -3.56 43.62 -42.37
C SER A 14 -4.24 42.23 -42.50
N SER A 15 -5.25 42.05 -41.65
CA SER A 15 -6.63 41.56 -41.90
C SER A 15 -7.00 40.38 -42.84
N SER A 16 -7.72 39.43 -42.23
CA SER A 16 -8.99 38.79 -42.69
C SER A 16 -8.98 37.58 -43.64
N SER A 17 -9.54 36.44 -43.17
CA SER A 17 -10.90 35.98 -43.54
C SER A 17 -11.24 34.62 -42.86
N ARG A 18 -12.38 33.99 -43.22
CA ARG A 18 -13.14 33.04 -42.37
C ARG A 18 -13.05 31.55 -42.78
N THR A 19 -13.01 30.69 -41.75
CA THR A 19 -13.69 29.36 -41.61
C THR A 19 -13.46 28.18 -42.57
N ARG A 20 -13.28 27.01 -41.93
CA ARG A 20 -14.03 25.73 -42.04
C ARG A 20 -13.26 24.44 -42.48
N SER A 21 -13.50 23.40 -41.67
CA SER A 21 -13.49 21.94 -41.94
C SER A 21 -12.22 21.20 -42.40
N SER A 22 -11.81 20.21 -41.59
CA SER A 22 -11.20 18.94 -42.06
C SER A 22 -11.43 17.78 -41.07
N LEU A 23 -12.70 17.42 -40.86
CA LEU A 23 -13.08 16.14 -40.24
C LEU A 23 -12.87 15.04 -41.29
N GLY A 24 -11.72 14.35 -41.29
CA GLY A 24 -11.42 13.41 -42.37
C GLY A 24 -10.06 12.71 -42.34
N ARG A 25 -9.86 11.78 -41.39
CA ARG A 25 -8.92 10.63 -41.50
C ARG A 25 -9.09 9.64 -40.32
N MET A 26 -10.23 8.95 -40.28
CA MET A 26 -10.47 7.79 -39.38
C MET A 26 -11.30 6.70 -40.07
N ARG A 27 -10.80 6.19 -41.21
CA ARG A 27 -11.33 4.99 -41.90
C ARG A 27 -10.21 4.27 -42.65
N SER A 28 -9.50 3.34 -41.99
CA SER A 28 -8.53 2.44 -42.62
C SER A 28 -8.01 1.33 -41.66
N MET A 29 -8.89 0.64 -40.91
CA MET A 29 -8.44 -0.50 -40.07
C MET A 29 -9.55 -1.49 -39.68
N ALA A 30 -10.50 -1.77 -40.58
CA ALA A 30 -11.69 -2.58 -40.28
C ALA A 30 -11.95 -3.72 -41.27
N ASP A 31 -10.92 -4.17 -42.02
CA ASP A 31 -11.12 -5.01 -43.22
C ASP A 31 -10.15 -6.22 -43.33
N TYR A 32 -9.69 -6.76 -42.19
CA TYR A 32 -8.84 -7.96 -42.20
C TYR A 32 -9.08 -8.94 -41.03
N MET A 33 -10.36 -9.22 -40.72
CA MET A 33 -10.77 -10.26 -39.75
C MET A 33 -11.74 -11.31 -40.33
N LEU A 34 -11.71 -11.57 -41.64
CA LEU A 34 -12.56 -12.60 -42.29
C LEU A 34 -11.82 -13.44 -43.33
N ARG A 35 -11.09 -14.46 -42.84
CA ARG A 35 -10.59 -15.71 -43.49
C ARG A 35 -9.82 -16.47 -42.39
N SER A 36 -10.07 -17.73 -42.02
CA SER A 36 -10.93 -18.79 -42.57
C SER A 36 -11.40 -19.75 -41.45
N ARG A 37 -12.45 -20.55 -41.70
CA ARG A 37 -12.94 -21.64 -40.82
C ARG A 37 -12.60 -23.04 -41.39
N VAL A 38 -12.79 -24.07 -40.55
CA VAL A 38 -13.26 -25.47 -40.83
C VAL A 38 -12.28 -26.64 -40.64
N GLY A 39 -12.72 -27.65 -39.87
CA GLY A 39 -12.20 -29.03 -39.78
C GLY A 39 -11.78 -29.42 -38.34
N GLY A 40 -12.20 -30.54 -37.70
CA GLY A 40 -13.15 -31.63 -38.04
C GLY A 40 -13.45 -32.54 -36.81
N ARG A 41 -14.39 -33.49 -36.93
CA ARG A 41 -14.89 -34.46 -35.88
C ARG A 41 -13.88 -35.64 -35.64
N SER A 42 -14.03 -36.66 -34.76
CA SER A 42 -15.16 -37.29 -34.01
C SER A 42 -14.68 -38.38 -33.00
N ASN A 43 -15.53 -38.76 -32.01
CA ASN A 43 -15.70 -40.11 -31.36
C ASN A 43 -14.52 -40.74 -30.53
N ASP A 44 -14.67 -41.68 -29.58
CA ASP A 44 -15.83 -42.32 -28.89
C ASP A 44 -15.45 -43.01 -27.54
N GLU A 45 -16.48 -43.44 -26.78
CA GLU A 45 -16.55 -44.63 -25.88
C GLU A 45 -15.79 -44.75 -24.52
N SER A 46 -16.12 -45.82 -23.77
CA SER A 46 -16.15 -45.98 -22.30
C SER A 46 -15.50 -47.27 -21.77
N ALA A 47 -15.06 -47.33 -20.49
CA ALA A 47 -15.30 -48.44 -19.53
C ALA A 47 -14.49 -48.37 -18.21
N ASN A 48 -15.03 -49.00 -17.15
CA ASN A 48 -14.46 -49.37 -15.83
C ASN A 48 -14.45 -50.92 -15.72
N PRO A 49 -14.05 -51.62 -14.62
CA PRO A 49 -13.30 -51.28 -13.39
C PRO A 49 -11.96 -52.13 -13.37
N PRO A 50 -11.43 -52.85 -12.32
CA PRO A 50 -11.65 -52.89 -10.85
C PRO A 50 -10.34 -52.91 -9.99
N GLU A 51 -10.47 -53.30 -8.71
CA GLU A 51 -9.41 -53.51 -7.70
C GLU A 51 -8.89 -54.98 -7.64
N PRO A 52 -7.95 -55.33 -6.72
CA PRO A 52 -8.41 -55.90 -5.43
C PRO A 52 -7.55 -55.65 -4.14
N SER A 53 -8.25 -55.30 -3.05
CA SER A 53 -8.18 -55.83 -1.66
C SER A 53 -6.87 -56.19 -0.89
N SER A 54 -6.82 -55.74 0.39
CA SER A 54 -6.75 -56.56 1.64
C SER A 54 -5.56 -56.39 2.65
N ALA A 55 -5.94 -56.08 3.91
CA ALA A 55 -5.45 -56.58 5.23
C ALA A 55 -3.95 -56.38 5.65
N THR A 56 -3.50 -56.40 6.94
CA THR A 56 -4.12 -56.64 8.27
C THR A 56 -3.30 -55.93 9.40
N LEU A 57 -3.87 -55.77 10.61
CA LEU A 57 -3.18 -55.42 11.88
C LEU A 57 -2.54 -56.68 12.55
N PRO A 58 -1.58 -56.54 13.50
CA PRO A 58 -1.84 -56.43 14.98
C PRO A 58 -0.98 -55.32 15.65
N SER A 59 -1.20 -54.72 16.85
CA SER A 59 -1.84 -55.02 18.15
C SER A 59 -0.91 -55.57 19.27
N TYR A 60 -1.16 -55.18 20.54
CA TYR A 60 -0.43 -55.52 21.81
C TYR A 60 0.97 -54.86 21.99
N ASP A 61 1.50 -54.51 23.18
CA ASP A 61 0.93 -54.26 24.53
C ASP A 61 1.95 -53.46 25.41
N SER A 62 1.86 -53.46 26.75
CA SER A 62 1.34 -52.33 27.54
C SER A 62 2.13 -52.13 28.87
N ARG A 63 1.63 -51.24 29.77
CA ARG A 63 2.06 -50.98 31.18
C ARG A 63 3.44 -50.31 31.38
N SER A 64 3.78 -49.71 32.54
CA SER A 64 3.08 -48.91 33.59
C SER A 64 4.13 -48.55 34.66
N GLY A 65 4.11 -47.39 35.35
CA GLY A 65 5.09 -47.19 36.44
C GLY A 65 5.35 -45.81 37.07
N THR A 66 4.34 -44.96 37.21
CA THR A 66 3.98 -44.23 38.47
C THR A 66 5.05 -43.92 39.56
N LEU A 67 5.27 -42.61 39.82
CA LEU A 67 5.67 -41.94 41.10
C LEU A 67 7.08 -42.27 41.71
N THR A 68 7.80 -41.38 42.41
CA THR A 68 7.42 -40.44 43.50
C THR A 68 8.30 -39.16 43.56
N ARG A 69 8.18 -38.37 44.64
CA ARG A 69 8.50 -36.93 44.78
C ARG A 69 9.21 -36.64 46.12
N SER A 70 10.25 -35.79 46.16
CA SER A 70 10.69 -34.96 47.32
C SER A 70 11.90 -34.06 46.91
N VAL A 71 11.93 -32.72 47.07
CA VAL A 71 12.32 -31.89 48.26
C VAL A 71 13.59 -32.37 49.01
N ASP A 72 14.58 -31.55 49.44
CA ASP A 72 14.57 -30.10 49.77
C ASP A 72 15.98 -29.42 49.85
N SER A 73 16.02 -28.08 49.72
CA SER A 73 16.82 -27.06 50.48
C SER A 73 18.38 -27.03 50.64
N ARG A 74 18.93 -25.82 50.33
CA ARG A 74 19.81 -24.91 51.17
C ARG A 74 21.37 -24.87 51.11
N ARG A 75 21.86 -23.75 50.52
CA ARG A 75 22.60 -22.59 51.14
C ARG A 75 24.10 -22.62 51.61
N ILE A 76 24.79 -21.49 51.27
CA ILE A 76 25.70 -20.60 52.07
C ILE A 76 27.24 -20.54 51.83
N SER A 77 27.78 -19.30 51.97
CA SER A 77 29.18 -18.77 52.06
C SER A 77 30.08 -18.84 50.81
N ASP A 78 30.68 -17.74 50.30
CA ASP A 78 31.67 -16.77 50.88
C ASP A 78 33.08 -17.42 51.06
N ASP A 79 34.24 -16.80 50.80
CA ASP A 79 34.62 -15.38 50.91
C ASP A 79 35.90 -14.94 50.10
N SER A 80 36.05 -13.61 49.95
CA SER A 80 37.18 -12.67 49.76
C SER A 80 38.61 -12.97 49.20
N SER A 81 39.04 -12.05 48.31
CA SER A 81 40.37 -11.33 48.27
C SER A 81 41.67 -12.08 47.85
N THR A 82 42.78 -11.46 47.42
CA THR A 82 43.12 -10.17 46.75
C THR A 82 44.53 -10.27 46.12
N ARG A 83 44.81 -9.60 44.97
CA ARG A 83 45.90 -8.61 44.75
C ARG A 83 46.24 -8.35 43.27
N LEU A 84 46.76 -7.14 43.02
CA LEU A 84 47.08 -6.56 41.72
C LEU A 84 48.40 -7.09 41.12
N SER A 85 48.48 -7.11 39.78
CA SER A 85 49.59 -6.44 39.07
C SER A 85 49.10 -5.90 37.72
N MET A 86 49.58 -4.72 37.32
CA MET A 86 49.24 -4.09 36.04
C MET A 86 50.38 -4.29 35.03
N LEU A 87 50.06 -4.76 33.82
CA LEU A 87 50.83 -4.47 32.61
C LEU A 87 49.86 -4.18 31.45
N ARG A 88 50.14 -3.11 30.69
CA ARG A 88 49.33 -2.67 29.54
C ARG A 88 49.54 -3.59 28.34
N SER A 89 48.50 -3.72 27.51
CA SER A 89 48.56 -4.23 26.14
C SER A 89 47.42 -3.60 25.30
N PRO A 90 47.56 -3.52 23.96
CA PRO A 90 46.78 -2.58 23.13
C PRO A 90 45.31 -3.00 22.88
N PRO A 91 44.45 -2.06 22.46
CA PRO A 91 43.03 -2.33 22.23
C PRO A 91 42.80 -3.07 20.90
N GLY A 92 41.87 -4.03 20.90
CA GLY A 92 41.33 -4.59 19.64
C GLY A 92 41.31 -6.11 19.50
N THR A 93 40.98 -6.87 20.55
CA THR A 93 40.62 -8.29 20.39
C THR A 93 39.32 -8.59 21.13
N ILE A 94 38.30 -9.00 20.38
CA ILE A 94 37.04 -9.53 20.92
C ILE A 94 37.38 -10.90 21.55
N PRO A 95 37.06 -11.16 22.83
CA PRO A 95 37.31 -12.47 23.42
C PRO A 95 36.44 -13.53 22.74
N PRO A 96 36.95 -14.74 22.49
CA PRO A 96 36.17 -15.80 21.87
C PRO A 96 35.03 -16.21 22.81
N SER A 97 33.79 -16.11 22.33
CA SER A 97 32.62 -16.64 23.03
C SER A 97 32.74 -18.17 23.12
N THR A 98 33.11 -18.67 24.30
CA THR A 98 33.13 -20.10 24.60
C THR A 98 31.71 -20.63 24.76
N THR A 99 31.15 -21.22 23.71
CA THR A 99 30.18 -22.34 23.76
C THR A 99 29.79 -22.81 22.35
N SER A 100 29.27 -24.04 22.28
CA SER A 100 28.74 -24.72 21.09
C SER A 100 29.76 -25.24 20.08
N SER A 101 30.13 -26.51 20.26
CA SER A 101 30.67 -27.41 19.24
C SER A 101 29.57 -28.05 18.37
N ALA A 102 28.44 -27.36 18.16
CA ALA A 102 27.32 -27.88 17.36
C ALA A 102 27.54 -27.67 15.86
N ASN A 103 27.03 -28.61 15.05
CA ASN A 103 27.04 -28.50 13.59
C ASN A 103 26.19 -27.28 13.14
N PRO A 104 26.76 -26.26 12.45
CA PRO A 104 26.05 -25.05 12.06
C PRO A 104 24.83 -25.27 11.15
N ILE A 105 24.74 -26.41 10.46
CA ILE A 105 23.58 -26.76 9.63
C ILE A 105 22.38 -27.14 10.51
N GLN A 106 22.63 -27.90 11.58
CA GLN A 106 21.58 -28.36 12.50
C GLN A 106 20.96 -27.18 13.25
N ASP A 107 21.79 -26.24 13.71
CA ASP A 107 21.37 -25.02 14.40
C ASP A 107 20.44 -24.16 13.53
N ARG A 108 20.80 -23.91 12.27
CA ARG A 108 19.96 -23.14 11.33
C ARG A 108 18.59 -23.78 11.08
N LYS A 109 18.53 -25.11 10.97
CA LYS A 109 17.27 -25.83 10.81
C LYS A 109 16.37 -25.67 12.04
N LEU A 110 16.94 -25.78 13.24
CA LEU A 110 16.21 -25.58 14.50
C LEU A 110 15.63 -24.16 14.59
N ARG A 111 16.38 -23.10 14.24
CA ARG A 111 15.88 -21.72 14.23
C ARG A 111 14.72 -21.52 13.24
N LEU A 112 14.75 -22.17 12.06
CA LEU A 112 13.64 -22.15 11.09
C LEU A 112 12.39 -22.90 11.59
N ASP A 113 12.59 -24.07 12.20
CA ASP A 113 11.49 -24.86 12.78
C ASP A 113 10.85 -24.15 14.00
N GLU A 114 11.62 -23.38 14.76
CA GLU A 114 11.12 -22.51 15.84
C GLU A 114 10.26 -21.36 15.30
N LEU A 115 10.73 -20.63 14.27
CA LEU A 115 9.94 -19.57 13.62
C LEU A 115 8.62 -20.10 13.04
N LYS A 116 8.62 -21.29 12.43
CA LYS A 116 7.37 -21.91 11.94
C LYS A 116 6.36 -22.13 13.07
N LYS A 117 6.81 -22.68 14.22
CA LYS A 117 5.98 -22.87 15.41
C LYS A 117 5.48 -21.56 16.00
N GLU A 118 6.30 -20.51 16.01
CA GLU A 118 5.87 -19.16 16.46
C GLU A 118 4.73 -18.64 15.56
N ILE A 119 4.87 -18.74 14.24
CA ILE A 119 3.84 -18.32 13.28
C ILE A 119 2.55 -19.12 13.46
N GLU A 120 2.64 -20.45 13.60
CA GLU A 120 1.49 -21.32 13.84
C GLU A 120 0.78 -21.00 15.18
N ALA A 121 1.54 -20.73 16.25
CA ALA A 121 1.01 -20.39 17.56
C ALA A 121 0.30 -19.03 17.58
N VAL A 122 0.86 -18.00 16.94
CA VAL A 122 0.23 -16.67 16.85
C VAL A 122 -0.97 -16.69 15.89
N SER A 123 -0.97 -17.57 14.88
CA SER A 123 -2.06 -17.72 13.88
C SER A 123 -3.26 -18.54 14.38
N GLN A 124 -3.34 -18.86 15.67
CA GLN A 124 -4.46 -19.58 16.28
C GLN A 124 -5.76 -18.75 16.30
N PRO A 125 -6.95 -19.40 16.39
CA PRO A 125 -8.17 -18.85 15.80
C PRO A 125 -8.87 -17.80 16.68
N THR A 126 -8.35 -16.57 16.70
CA THR A 126 -9.21 -15.39 16.84
C THR A 126 -9.98 -15.24 15.53
N LYS A 127 -11.31 -15.27 15.61
CA LYS A 127 -12.18 -15.40 14.43
C LYS A 127 -12.36 -14.04 13.74
N ARG A 128 -11.30 -13.52 13.12
CA ARG A 128 -11.36 -12.33 12.26
C ARG A 128 -12.19 -12.63 11.02
N SER A 129 -13.46 -12.25 11.06
CA SER A 129 -14.32 -12.23 9.88
C SER A 129 -14.34 -10.80 9.34
N ASN A 130 -13.88 -10.65 8.10
CA ASN A 130 -14.05 -9.43 7.33
C ASN A 130 -15.40 -9.44 6.58
N ASP A 131 -16.27 -10.45 6.77
CA ASP A 131 -17.45 -10.68 5.93
C ASP A 131 -18.45 -9.51 6.03
N GLY A 132 -18.86 -8.97 4.87
CA GLY A 132 -19.77 -7.83 4.79
C GLY A 132 -19.10 -6.46 4.94
N LEU A 133 -17.78 -6.40 5.19
CA LEU A 133 -17.03 -5.13 5.29
C LEU A 133 -17.21 -4.24 4.04
N PHE A 134 -17.27 -4.84 2.84
CA PHE A 134 -17.51 -4.06 1.62
C PHE A 134 -18.89 -3.42 1.64
N LYS A 135 -19.93 -4.21 1.97
CA LYS A 135 -21.31 -3.74 2.02
C LYS A 135 -21.49 -2.61 3.05
N GLU A 136 -20.93 -2.76 4.24
CA GLU A 136 -21.05 -1.77 5.32
C GLU A 136 -20.26 -0.48 5.02
N ALA A 137 -19.07 -0.59 4.41
CA ALA A 137 -18.30 0.57 4.01
C ALA A 137 -18.89 1.32 2.80
N CYS A 138 -19.46 0.60 1.84
CA CYS A 138 -20.07 1.20 0.65
C CYS A 138 -21.52 1.66 0.86
N SER A 139 -22.22 1.19 1.91
CA SER A 139 -23.55 1.71 2.24
C SER A 139 -23.43 3.17 2.66
N THR A 140 -24.07 4.04 1.87
CA THR A 140 -23.75 5.46 1.79
C THR A 140 -25.00 6.31 1.96
N ASP A 141 -24.89 7.33 2.79
CA ASP A 141 -25.78 8.47 2.82
C ASP A 141 -25.14 9.62 2.02
N LEU A 142 -25.83 10.04 0.96
CA LEU A 142 -25.39 11.09 0.04
C LEU A 142 -26.35 12.28 0.13
N LEU A 143 -25.89 13.41 0.65
CA LEU A 143 -26.67 14.64 0.69
C LEU A 143 -26.13 15.64 -0.34
N PHE A 144 -27.00 16.09 -1.24
CA PHE A 144 -26.70 17.24 -2.09
C PHE A 144 -27.17 18.52 -1.43
N LEU A 145 -26.24 19.45 -1.20
CA LEU A 145 -26.52 20.82 -0.79
C LEU A 145 -26.35 21.69 -2.03
N ILE A 146 -27.42 22.32 -2.51
CA ILE A 146 -27.46 22.96 -3.83
C ILE A 146 -27.94 24.41 -3.69
N ASP A 147 -27.16 25.33 -4.22
CA ASP A 147 -27.59 26.71 -4.47
C ASP A 147 -28.69 26.73 -5.55
N THR A 148 -29.83 27.36 -5.25
CA THR A 148 -31.02 27.42 -6.12
C THR A 148 -31.42 28.83 -6.58
N THR A 149 -30.45 29.74 -6.59
CA THR A 149 -30.54 31.10 -7.12
C THR A 149 -30.64 31.15 -8.66
N SER A 150 -30.77 32.35 -9.23
CA SER A 150 -30.94 32.54 -10.68
C SER A 150 -29.69 32.17 -11.51
N SER A 151 -28.47 32.34 -10.98
CA SER A 151 -27.21 31.96 -11.66
C SER A 151 -27.11 30.45 -11.88
N MET A 152 -27.70 29.67 -10.97
CA MET A 152 -27.58 28.21 -10.90
C MET A 152 -28.43 27.43 -11.92
N HIS A 153 -29.24 28.12 -12.73
CA HIS A 153 -30.14 27.52 -13.72
C HIS A 153 -29.51 26.41 -14.60
N PRO A 154 -28.37 26.61 -15.31
CA PRO A 154 -27.79 25.56 -16.15
C PRO A 154 -27.25 24.35 -15.36
N TYR A 155 -26.87 24.53 -14.10
CA TYR A 155 -26.35 23.47 -13.22
C TYR A 155 -27.47 22.64 -12.61
N ILE A 156 -28.61 23.25 -12.26
CA ILE A 156 -29.81 22.56 -11.81
C ILE A 156 -30.38 21.69 -12.95
N ASP A 157 -30.45 22.24 -14.17
CA ASP A 157 -30.89 21.48 -15.35
C ASP A 157 -29.90 20.37 -15.74
N ALA A 158 -28.62 20.51 -15.41
CA ALA A 158 -27.63 19.44 -15.50
C ALA A 158 -27.94 18.30 -14.52
N ALA A 159 -28.19 18.64 -13.25
CA ALA A 159 -28.48 17.69 -12.18
C ALA A 159 -29.76 16.90 -12.49
N LYS A 160 -30.86 17.56 -12.89
CA LYS A 160 -32.13 16.93 -13.30
C LYS A 160 -31.94 15.82 -14.33
N LYS A 161 -31.07 16.05 -15.32
CA LYS A 161 -30.77 15.07 -16.39
C LYS A 161 -29.90 13.91 -15.91
N GLN A 162 -29.01 14.14 -14.95
CA GLN A 162 -27.97 13.18 -14.55
C GLN A 162 -28.28 12.36 -13.29
N VAL A 163 -29.21 12.76 -12.43
CA VAL A 163 -29.44 12.12 -11.12
C VAL A 163 -29.70 10.61 -11.23
N LYS A 164 -30.41 10.15 -12.27
CA LYS A 164 -30.60 8.71 -12.52
C LYS A 164 -29.28 8.02 -12.87
N ASP A 165 -28.53 8.56 -13.84
CA ASP A 165 -27.22 8.06 -14.25
C ASP A 165 -26.20 8.01 -13.10
N ILE A 166 -26.15 9.05 -12.26
CA ILE A 166 -25.28 9.15 -11.08
C ILE A 166 -25.66 8.05 -10.09
N MET A 167 -26.95 7.90 -9.78
CA MET A 167 -27.40 6.86 -8.86
C MET A 167 -27.09 5.46 -9.39
N GLU A 168 -27.39 5.19 -10.66
CA GLU A 168 -27.05 3.91 -11.27
C GLU A 168 -25.54 3.64 -11.27
N ASP A 169 -24.70 4.66 -11.48
CA ASP A 169 -23.24 4.51 -11.41
C ASP A 169 -22.74 4.25 -10.00
N ILE A 170 -23.29 4.91 -8.97
CA ILE A 170 -22.94 4.60 -7.58
C ILE A 170 -23.36 3.15 -7.27
N HIS A 171 -24.54 2.71 -7.70
CA HIS A 171 -24.97 1.31 -7.54
C HIS A 171 -24.11 0.32 -8.34
N ARG A 172 -23.61 0.68 -9.54
CA ARG A 172 -22.65 -0.13 -10.32
C ARG A 172 -21.29 -0.20 -9.63
N THR A 173 -20.76 0.94 -9.19
CA THR A 173 -19.49 1.09 -8.45
C THR A 173 -19.52 0.25 -7.17
N PHE A 174 -20.58 0.38 -6.38
CA PHE A 174 -20.81 -0.40 -5.16
C PHE A 174 -21.50 -1.75 -5.41
N LEU A 175 -21.35 -2.26 -6.64
CA LEU A 175 -21.58 -3.66 -6.99
C LEU A 175 -23.01 -4.18 -6.74
N LYS A 176 -23.97 -3.27 -6.51
CA LYS A 176 -25.35 -3.53 -6.11
C LYS A 176 -25.53 -4.29 -4.78
N GLU A 177 -24.49 -4.34 -3.93
CA GLU A 177 -24.59 -4.91 -2.57
C GLU A 177 -24.95 -3.87 -1.48
N ALA A 178 -24.61 -2.61 -1.71
CA ALA A 178 -24.74 -1.52 -0.75
C ALA A 178 -26.09 -0.78 -0.78
N GLU A 179 -26.53 -0.27 0.37
CA GLU A 179 -27.69 0.64 0.45
C GLU A 179 -27.24 2.08 0.20
N VAL A 180 -27.79 2.73 -0.84
CA VAL A 180 -27.52 4.14 -1.14
C VAL A 180 -28.78 4.96 -0.88
N ARG A 181 -28.71 5.90 0.06
CA ARG A 181 -29.81 6.83 0.36
C ARG A 181 -29.39 8.24 -0.06
N MET A 182 -30.29 8.97 -0.73
CA MET A 182 -30.03 10.36 -1.13
C MET A 182 -30.97 11.34 -0.42
N ALA A 183 -30.41 12.46 0.02
CA ALA A 183 -31.14 13.65 0.48
C ALA A 183 -30.74 14.87 -0.39
N VAL A 184 -31.62 15.87 -0.47
CA VAL A 184 -31.37 17.11 -1.20
C VAL A 184 -31.83 18.30 -0.36
N VAL A 185 -30.93 19.26 -0.15
CA VAL A 185 -31.18 20.59 0.42
C VAL A 185 -30.95 21.62 -0.67
N GLY A 186 -32.01 22.30 -1.11
CA GLY A 186 -31.91 23.52 -1.92
C GLY A 186 -31.91 24.75 -1.00
N TYR A 187 -30.97 25.67 -1.18
CA TYR A 187 -30.96 26.97 -0.47
C TYR A 187 -30.96 28.15 -1.46
N ARG A 188 -31.31 29.33 -0.96
CA ARG A 188 -31.35 30.66 -1.62
C ARG A 188 -31.06 31.72 -0.56
N ASP A 189 -31.06 32.98 -0.92
CA ASP A 189 -31.07 34.10 0.02
C ASP A 189 -32.31 34.09 0.93
N HIS A 190 -32.17 34.71 2.10
CA HIS A 190 -33.23 34.86 3.10
C HIS A 190 -34.43 35.68 2.62
N THR A 191 -34.31 36.51 1.58
CA THR A 191 -35.47 37.23 1.00
C THR A 191 -36.26 36.41 -0.01
N ASP A 192 -35.73 35.28 -0.48
CA ASP A 192 -36.46 34.36 -1.33
C ASP A 192 -37.43 33.47 -0.55
N THR A 193 -38.53 33.06 -1.21
CA THR A 193 -39.56 32.22 -0.59
C THR A 193 -39.90 31.02 -1.49
N PRO A 194 -39.70 29.77 -1.00
CA PRO A 194 -38.99 29.39 0.23
C PRO A 194 -37.48 29.65 0.13
N ASN A 195 -36.84 30.07 1.22
CA ASN A 195 -35.38 30.22 1.29
C ASN A 195 -34.66 28.86 1.32
N ILE A 196 -35.25 27.87 2.00
CA ILE A 196 -34.73 26.49 2.07
C ILE A 196 -35.80 25.47 1.69
N GLU A 197 -35.48 24.57 0.78
CA GLU A 197 -36.27 23.40 0.39
C GLU A 197 -35.51 22.12 0.78
N PHE A 198 -36.15 21.18 1.48
CA PHE A 198 -35.49 19.95 1.95
C PHE A 198 -36.29 18.68 1.64
N GLN A 199 -35.61 17.69 1.05
CA GLN A 199 -36.05 16.30 0.95
C GLN A 199 -35.03 15.43 1.69
N ASP A 200 -35.45 14.89 2.84
CA ASP A 200 -34.66 13.98 3.68
C ASP A 200 -34.38 12.63 2.99
N PHE A 201 -33.49 11.83 3.57
CA PHE A 201 -32.94 10.62 2.96
C PHE A 201 -33.99 9.61 2.48
N THR A 202 -33.88 9.22 1.22
CA THR A 202 -34.68 8.15 0.61
C THR A 202 -33.85 7.30 -0.35
N THR A 203 -34.25 6.04 -0.53
CA THR A 203 -33.73 5.14 -1.57
C THR A 203 -34.48 5.28 -2.90
N ASP A 204 -35.61 6.01 -2.91
CA ASP A 204 -36.44 6.22 -4.10
C ASP A 204 -35.86 7.32 -5.00
N VAL A 205 -35.23 6.89 -6.09
CA VAL A 205 -34.63 7.76 -7.11
C VAL A 205 -35.69 8.63 -7.83
N ASP A 206 -36.91 8.13 -8.01
CA ASP A 206 -37.98 8.87 -8.69
C ASP A 206 -38.58 9.95 -7.76
N ARG A 207 -38.64 9.70 -6.45
CA ARG A 207 -38.95 10.72 -5.45
C ARG A 207 -37.91 11.84 -5.40
N VAL A 208 -36.62 11.49 -5.40
CA VAL A 208 -35.52 12.47 -5.45
C VAL A 208 -35.59 13.29 -6.73
N ARG A 209 -35.72 12.64 -7.89
CA ARG A 209 -35.89 13.33 -9.17
C ARG A 209 -37.10 14.26 -9.15
N SER A 210 -38.25 13.80 -8.67
CA SER A 210 -39.48 14.60 -8.55
C SER A 210 -39.33 15.79 -7.58
N PHE A 211 -38.38 15.76 -6.65
CA PHE A 211 -38.03 16.90 -5.82
C PHE A 211 -37.13 17.88 -6.57
N ILE A 212 -36.06 17.39 -7.20
CA ILE A 212 -35.13 18.24 -7.98
C ILE A 212 -35.85 18.90 -9.16
N ASP A 213 -36.79 18.21 -9.82
CA ASP A 213 -37.64 18.76 -10.90
C ASP A 213 -38.52 19.95 -10.42
N LYS A 214 -38.85 20.03 -9.12
CA LYS A 214 -39.55 21.18 -8.52
C LYS A 214 -38.63 22.37 -8.25
N LEU A 215 -37.34 22.14 -8.01
CA LEU A 215 -36.37 23.21 -7.77
C LEU A 215 -36.29 24.12 -8.99
N LYS A 216 -36.55 25.40 -8.76
CA LYS A 216 -36.45 26.47 -9.76
C LYS A 216 -35.37 27.45 -9.33
N ALA A 217 -34.43 27.70 -10.24
CA ALA A 217 -33.51 28.82 -10.20
C ALA A 217 -34.31 30.12 -10.17
N LYS A 218 -34.33 30.78 -9.02
CA LYS A 218 -35.03 32.06 -8.76
C LYS A 218 -34.33 32.76 -7.61
N GLY A 219 -34.40 34.09 -7.60
CA GLY A 219 -33.81 34.90 -6.54
C GLY A 219 -32.52 35.59 -6.93
N GLY A 220 -31.81 36.09 -5.92
CA GLY A 220 -30.63 36.94 -6.01
C GLY A 220 -30.97 38.42 -5.86
N ASP A 221 -30.46 39.04 -4.79
CA ASP A 221 -30.67 40.45 -4.44
C ASP A 221 -29.34 41.08 -3.96
N ASP A 222 -28.81 40.65 -2.80
CA ASP A 222 -27.38 40.71 -2.53
C ASP A 222 -26.63 39.47 -3.07
N PHE A 223 -25.29 39.54 -3.07
CA PHE A 223 -24.42 38.51 -3.67
C PHE A 223 -24.16 37.28 -2.76
N PRO A 224 -24.09 37.40 -1.42
CA PRO A 224 -23.99 36.23 -0.54
C PRO A 224 -25.36 35.58 -0.32
N GLU A 225 -25.37 34.30 0.08
CA GLU A 225 -26.57 33.45 0.14
C GLU A 225 -26.70 32.72 1.51
N ASP A 226 -27.86 32.10 1.80
CA ASP A 226 -28.13 31.34 3.05
C ASP A 226 -27.45 29.94 3.08
N VAL A 227 -26.16 29.89 2.76
CA VAL A 227 -25.35 28.66 2.83
C VAL A 227 -25.37 28.09 4.26
N LEU A 228 -25.43 28.94 5.29
CA LEU A 228 -25.42 28.51 6.69
C LEU A 228 -26.73 27.85 7.12
N GLY A 229 -27.89 28.38 6.72
CA GLY A 229 -29.19 27.73 6.93
C GLY A 229 -29.31 26.43 6.15
N GLY A 230 -28.74 26.38 4.94
CA GLY A 230 -28.54 25.14 4.20
C GLY A 230 -27.75 24.10 5.01
N LEU A 231 -26.58 24.47 5.56
CA LEU A 231 -25.75 23.61 6.41
C LEU A 231 -26.42 23.21 7.72
N ASP A 232 -27.27 24.05 8.33
CA ASP A 232 -28.09 23.64 9.48
C ASP A 232 -29.05 22.50 9.12
N LYS A 233 -29.66 22.49 7.93
CA LYS A 233 -30.45 21.33 7.48
C LYS A 233 -29.59 20.08 7.27
N VAL A 234 -28.38 20.23 6.74
CA VAL A 234 -27.43 19.10 6.58
C VAL A 234 -27.11 18.44 7.92
N VAL A 235 -26.86 19.25 8.95
CA VAL A 235 -26.53 18.77 10.31
C VAL A 235 -27.73 18.09 10.99
N ASN A 236 -28.96 18.54 10.72
CA ASN A 236 -30.19 18.01 11.31
C ASN A 236 -30.88 16.91 10.45
N ALA A 237 -30.26 16.43 9.37
CA ALA A 237 -30.80 15.37 8.50
C ALA A 237 -30.68 13.96 9.12
N ASN A 238 -31.47 13.01 8.63
CA ASN A 238 -31.60 11.68 9.24
C ASN A 238 -30.52 10.67 8.80
N TRP A 239 -29.26 10.95 9.16
CA TRP A 239 -28.09 10.12 8.88
C TRP A 239 -28.17 8.74 9.58
N LYS A 240 -27.96 7.66 8.82
CA LYS A 240 -28.05 6.25 9.23
C LYS A 240 -26.75 5.50 8.96
N ASN A 241 -26.20 5.66 7.76
CA ASN A 241 -25.11 4.83 7.25
C ASN A 241 -23.73 5.29 7.78
N GLN A 242 -22.73 4.42 7.65
CA GLN A 242 -21.36 4.66 8.11
C GLN A 242 -20.55 5.57 7.17
N THR A 243 -20.82 5.50 5.86
CA THR A 243 -20.28 6.46 4.88
C THR A 243 -21.29 7.58 4.68
N ARG A 244 -20.87 8.79 5.06
CA ARG A 244 -21.68 10.00 5.02
C ARG A 244 -20.96 11.03 4.17
N CYS A 245 -21.62 11.50 3.11
CA CYS A 245 -21.04 12.41 2.13
C CYS A 245 -21.98 13.58 1.86
N VAL A 246 -21.44 14.80 1.91
CA VAL A 246 -22.11 16.04 1.53
C VAL A 246 -21.46 16.55 0.26
N ILE A 247 -22.22 16.64 -0.82
CA ILE A 247 -21.82 17.29 -2.06
C ILE A 247 -22.47 18.67 -2.08
N HIS A 248 -21.68 19.70 -1.80
CA HIS A 248 -22.13 21.09 -1.83
C HIS A 248 -21.79 21.70 -3.21
N ILE A 249 -22.79 22.25 -3.89
CA ILE A 249 -22.67 22.92 -5.18
C ILE A 249 -23.20 24.36 -5.04
N GLY A 250 -22.37 25.36 -5.36
CA GLY A 250 -22.76 26.77 -5.33
C GLY A 250 -21.71 27.69 -5.96
N ASP A 251 -22.12 28.92 -6.29
CA ASP A 251 -21.25 29.97 -6.83
C ASP A 251 -21.05 31.19 -5.92
N ALA A 252 -21.88 31.33 -4.88
CA ALA A 252 -21.82 32.39 -3.88
C ALA A 252 -21.36 31.91 -2.47
N PRO A 253 -20.73 32.79 -1.66
CA PRO A 253 -20.38 32.52 -0.26
C PRO A 253 -21.55 32.82 0.71
N PRO A 254 -21.49 32.35 1.98
CA PRO A 254 -22.40 32.77 3.04
C PRO A 254 -22.28 34.27 3.38
N HIS A 255 -23.37 34.83 3.92
CA HIS A 255 -23.37 36.16 4.54
C HIS A 255 -22.30 36.33 5.64
N GLY A 256 -21.74 37.54 5.70
CA GLY A 256 -20.74 37.93 6.68
C GLY A 256 -19.42 38.37 6.03
N LYS A 257 -18.91 39.54 6.42
CA LYS A 257 -17.67 40.16 5.91
C LYS A 257 -16.42 39.27 5.96
N ILE A 258 -16.40 38.23 6.80
CA ILE A 258 -15.29 37.28 6.89
C ILE A 258 -15.14 36.41 5.64
N PHE A 259 -16.18 36.28 4.82
CA PHE A 259 -16.18 35.49 3.58
C PHE A 259 -15.99 36.35 2.32
N ASN A 260 -16.19 37.67 2.44
CA ASN A 260 -16.28 38.59 1.31
C ASN A 260 -15.05 39.51 1.21
N ILE A 261 -14.18 39.27 0.21
CA ILE A 261 -13.03 40.14 -0.13
C ILE A 261 -13.39 41.29 -1.08
N VAL A 262 -14.45 41.11 -1.87
CA VAL A 262 -14.94 42.13 -2.81
C VAL A 262 -16.01 42.95 -2.11
N SER A 263 -16.06 44.26 -2.39
CA SER A 263 -17.04 45.21 -1.81
C SER A 263 -18.44 45.03 -2.41
N TYR A 264 -18.98 43.82 -2.37
CA TYR A 264 -20.40 43.56 -2.60
C TYR A 264 -21.24 44.18 -1.48
N LYS A 265 -22.49 44.51 -1.80
CA LYS A 265 -23.49 44.72 -0.75
C LYS A 265 -23.77 43.36 -0.12
N ASP A 266 -23.77 43.31 1.20
CA ASP A 266 -24.15 42.17 2.02
C ASP A 266 -25.06 42.74 3.10
N ARG A 267 -26.32 42.32 3.14
CA ARG A 267 -27.34 42.84 4.06
C ARG A 267 -27.10 42.35 5.48
N TRP A 268 -26.41 41.23 5.66
CA TRP A 268 -26.08 40.62 6.95
C TRP A 268 -24.57 40.50 7.14
N ALA A 269 -23.87 41.59 6.78
CA ALA A 269 -22.42 41.70 6.77
C ALA A 269 -21.70 41.42 8.11
N THR A 270 -22.42 41.37 9.23
CA THR A 270 -21.89 40.98 10.54
C THR A 270 -22.21 39.50 10.81
N PRO A 271 -21.20 38.63 11.02
CA PRO A 271 -21.46 37.21 11.28
C PRO A 271 -22.46 36.97 12.43
N GLY A 272 -23.44 36.10 12.22
CA GLY A 272 -24.50 35.81 13.20
C GLY A 272 -25.63 36.85 13.26
N THR A 273 -25.65 37.87 12.40
CA THR A 273 -26.81 38.80 12.29
C THR A 273 -27.82 38.41 11.21
N GLU A 274 -27.54 37.37 10.43
CA GLU A 274 -28.51 36.82 9.47
C GLU A 274 -29.75 36.24 10.20
N PRO A 275 -30.93 36.12 9.54
CA PRO A 275 -32.20 35.79 10.18
C PRO A 275 -32.24 34.52 11.06
N HIS A 276 -31.46 33.48 10.73
CA HIS A 276 -31.29 32.25 11.50
C HIS A 276 -30.26 32.38 12.65
N LYS A 277 -29.45 33.44 12.67
CA LYS A 277 -28.43 33.78 13.69
C LYS A 277 -27.31 32.75 13.84
N LEU A 278 -26.95 32.11 12.73
CA LEU A 278 -25.95 31.06 12.63
C LEU A 278 -24.55 31.63 12.41
N THR A 279 -23.56 30.81 12.75
CA THR A 279 -22.16 31.02 12.43
C THR A 279 -21.59 29.69 11.93
N TYR A 280 -20.53 29.74 11.11
CA TYR A 280 -20.03 28.54 10.45
C TYR A 280 -19.32 27.58 11.42
N GLN A 281 -18.60 28.05 12.44
CA GLN A 281 -17.79 27.18 13.30
C GLN A 281 -18.64 26.17 14.09
N PRO A 282 -19.77 26.53 14.74
CA PRO A 282 -20.63 25.55 15.40
C PRO A 282 -21.24 24.52 14.44
N LEU A 283 -21.60 24.93 13.21
CA LEU A 283 -22.15 24.04 12.21
C LEU A 283 -21.11 23.02 11.73
N LEU A 284 -19.92 23.48 11.32
CA LEU A 284 -18.84 22.59 10.88
C LEU A 284 -18.38 21.65 12.00
N LYS A 285 -18.32 22.12 13.25
CA LYS A 285 -18.02 21.23 14.40
C LYS A 285 -19.06 20.12 14.56
N LYS A 286 -20.35 20.40 14.38
CA LYS A 286 -21.38 19.35 14.36
C LYS A 286 -21.21 18.41 13.15
N MET A 287 -20.87 18.92 11.96
CA MET A 287 -20.59 18.08 10.78
C MET A 287 -19.40 17.14 11.00
N ILE A 288 -18.34 17.64 11.65
CA ILE A 288 -17.16 16.87 12.05
C ILE A 288 -17.55 15.78 13.07
N MET A 289 -18.33 16.11 14.11
CA MET A 289 -18.85 15.12 15.07
C MET A 289 -19.72 14.05 14.42
N LEU A 290 -20.49 14.41 13.40
CA LEU A 290 -21.29 13.47 12.59
C LEU A 290 -20.46 12.68 11.56
N ASN A 291 -19.13 12.88 11.50
CA ASN A 291 -18.21 12.27 10.54
C ASN A 291 -18.61 12.51 9.06
N LEU A 292 -19.09 13.71 8.72
CA LEU A 292 -19.53 14.06 7.36
C LEU A 292 -18.34 14.44 6.46
N ASN A 293 -18.07 13.63 5.44
CA ASN A 293 -17.13 13.98 4.38
C ASN A 293 -17.72 15.09 3.51
N TYR A 294 -17.01 16.21 3.39
CA TYR A 294 -17.48 17.41 2.69
C TYR A 294 -16.75 17.53 1.35
N CYS A 295 -17.47 17.47 0.23
CA CYS A 295 -16.95 17.88 -1.07
C CYS A 295 -17.65 19.16 -1.52
N PHE A 296 -16.86 20.20 -1.79
CA PHE A 296 -17.36 21.45 -2.35
C PHE A 296 -17.03 21.53 -3.85
N LEU A 297 -18.06 21.58 -4.67
CA LEU A 297 -17.98 21.75 -6.12
C LEU A 297 -18.20 23.23 -6.44
N ARG A 298 -17.12 24.01 -6.38
CA ARG A 298 -17.12 25.45 -6.69
C ARG A 298 -17.42 25.67 -8.17
N ILE A 299 -18.19 26.69 -8.50
CA ILE A 299 -18.39 27.12 -9.89
C ILE A 299 -17.54 28.36 -10.22
N GLN A 300 -17.38 29.27 -9.26
CA GLN A 300 -16.62 30.51 -9.40
C GLN A 300 -15.52 30.62 -8.33
N SER A 301 -14.70 31.67 -8.36
CA SER A 301 -13.66 31.93 -7.34
C SER A 301 -14.13 32.81 -6.17
N HIS A 302 -15.40 33.23 -6.17
CA HIS A 302 -15.96 34.06 -5.10
C HIS A 302 -16.10 33.30 -3.77
N THR A 303 -16.11 31.97 -3.82
CA THR A 303 -16.18 31.06 -2.68
C THR A 303 -14.80 30.68 -2.11
N ASP A 304 -13.69 31.16 -2.69
CA ASP A 304 -12.33 30.75 -2.31
C ASP A 304 -12.04 30.89 -0.79
N ILE A 305 -12.48 32.00 -0.17
CA ILE A 305 -12.32 32.23 1.28
C ILE A 305 -13.21 31.30 2.09
N MET A 306 -14.47 31.07 1.67
CA MET A 306 -15.36 30.12 2.34
C MET A 306 -14.71 28.73 2.37
N SER A 307 -14.23 28.25 1.22
CA SER A 307 -13.51 26.97 1.11
C SER A 307 -12.30 26.92 2.04
N TYR A 308 -11.50 27.99 2.10
CA TYR A 308 -10.32 28.05 2.98
C TYR A 308 -10.68 28.05 4.48
N LEU A 309 -11.70 28.81 4.89
CA LEU A 309 -12.15 28.87 6.28
C LEU A 309 -12.79 27.54 6.73
N PHE A 310 -13.57 26.89 5.85
CA PHE A 310 -14.20 25.60 6.15
C PHE A 310 -13.14 24.50 6.23
N LEU A 311 -12.19 24.49 5.30
CA LEU A 311 -11.01 23.63 5.32
C LEU A 311 -10.21 23.80 6.62
N LYS A 312 -10.04 25.03 7.13
CA LYS A 312 -9.32 25.26 8.39
C LYS A 312 -9.98 24.59 9.60
N GLU A 313 -11.31 24.64 9.72
CA GLU A 313 -12.03 23.93 10.80
C GLU A 313 -11.90 22.41 10.66
N TYR A 314 -11.97 21.87 9.44
CA TYR A 314 -11.72 20.45 9.18
C TYR A 314 -10.26 20.05 9.47
N GLN A 315 -9.27 20.89 9.13
CA GLN A 315 -7.86 20.69 9.47
C GLN A 315 -7.60 20.70 10.99
N ASN A 316 -8.30 21.53 11.75
CA ASN A 316 -8.22 21.53 13.22
C ASN A 316 -8.70 20.19 13.81
N ALA A 317 -9.62 19.48 13.13
CA ALA A 317 -10.03 18.11 13.44
C ALA A 317 -9.15 17.04 12.77
N SER A 318 -7.93 17.40 12.33
CA SER A 318 -6.97 16.54 11.61
C SER A 318 -7.48 15.93 10.30
N ALA A 319 -8.57 16.43 9.72
CA ALA A 319 -9.16 15.89 8.49
C ALA A 319 -8.23 16.01 7.26
N GLN A 320 -8.34 15.09 6.31
CA GLN A 320 -7.64 15.21 5.03
C GLN A 320 -8.27 16.33 4.20
N CYS A 321 -7.47 17.33 3.84
CA CYS A 321 -7.97 18.60 3.35
C CYS A 321 -7.31 19.00 2.02
N LYS A 322 -8.13 19.30 1.01
CA LYS A 322 -7.70 19.68 -0.35
C LYS A 322 -8.44 20.94 -0.83
N LEU A 323 -7.68 21.97 -1.19
CA LEU A 323 -8.19 23.13 -1.95
C LEU A 323 -7.93 22.96 -3.44
N HIS A 324 -8.77 23.59 -4.25
CA HIS A 324 -8.58 23.67 -5.69
C HIS A 324 -7.27 24.39 -6.04
N VAL A 325 -6.61 23.99 -7.13
CA VAL A 325 -5.28 24.52 -7.49
C VAL A 325 -5.29 26.02 -7.83
N LEU A 326 -6.43 26.53 -8.30
CA LEU A 326 -6.65 27.95 -8.62
C LEU A 326 -7.22 28.77 -7.45
N ASN A 327 -7.49 28.16 -6.28
CA ASN A 327 -8.00 28.88 -5.11
C ASN A 327 -6.97 29.94 -4.67
N SER A 328 -7.40 31.19 -4.58
CA SER A 328 -6.54 32.34 -4.31
C SER A 328 -5.84 32.29 -2.94
N GLU A 329 -6.48 31.77 -1.90
CA GLU A 329 -5.85 31.57 -0.59
C GLU A 329 -4.78 30.46 -0.63
N ARG A 330 -5.04 29.38 -1.38
CA ARG A 330 -4.02 28.35 -1.65
C ARG A 330 -2.80 28.95 -2.35
N ILE A 331 -3.00 29.80 -3.35
CA ILE A 331 -1.91 30.44 -4.11
C ILE A 331 -1.07 31.33 -3.18
N LYS A 332 -1.70 32.17 -2.36
CA LYS A 332 -1.00 33.02 -1.37
C LYS A 332 -0.15 32.19 -0.40
N LEU A 333 -0.70 31.10 0.14
CA LEU A 333 0.02 30.20 1.04
C LEU A 333 1.23 29.54 0.38
N VAL A 334 1.10 29.08 -0.87
CA VAL A 334 2.21 28.47 -1.62
C VAL A 334 3.30 29.49 -1.94
N GLN A 335 2.94 30.71 -2.33
CA GLN A 335 3.89 31.78 -2.61
C GLN A 335 4.66 32.22 -1.33
N ALA A 336 3.96 32.32 -0.20
CA ALA A 336 4.57 32.64 1.09
C ALA A 336 5.51 31.53 1.61
N ALA A 337 5.33 30.27 1.19
CA ALA A 337 6.11 29.12 1.63
C ALA A 337 7.45 28.91 0.86
N SER A 338 7.95 29.91 0.12
CA SER A 338 9.08 29.79 -0.82
C SER A 338 10.48 29.53 -0.19
N SER A 339 10.57 29.14 1.08
CA SER A 339 11.83 28.72 1.74
C SER A 339 11.74 27.39 2.50
N THR A 340 10.57 26.75 2.58
CA THR A 340 10.45 25.37 3.09
C THR A 340 9.23 24.71 2.48
N THR A 341 9.38 23.51 1.91
CA THR A 341 8.23 22.75 1.37
C THR A 341 7.27 22.34 2.50
N SER A 342 6.32 23.22 2.80
CA SER A 342 5.12 22.92 3.56
C SER A 342 4.26 21.95 2.76
N ARG A 343 4.63 20.66 2.83
CA ARG A 343 3.71 19.59 2.46
C ARG A 343 2.54 19.70 3.42
N PHE A 344 1.34 19.95 2.89
CA PHE A 344 0.10 19.67 3.61
C PHE A 344 0.24 18.26 4.20
N ARG A 345 0.38 18.15 5.52
CA ARG A 345 0.53 16.85 6.19
C ARG A 345 -0.72 16.04 5.86
N GLY A 346 -0.54 14.89 5.22
CA GLY A 346 -1.62 13.92 5.05
C GLY A 346 -2.03 13.43 6.44
N GLY A 347 -3.14 13.96 6.97
CA GLY A 347 -3.71 13.51 8.22
C GLY A 347 -4.13 12.04 8.13
N LYS A 348 -3.92 11.28 9.20
CA LYS A 348 -4.37 9.89 9.33
C LYS A 348 -5.88 9.81 9.64
N SER A 349 -6.72 10.58 8.94
CA SER A 349 -8.11 10.80 9.33
C SER A 349 -9.10 10.12 8.39
N SER A 350 -10.16 9.58 8.98
CA SER A 350 -11.33 9.03 8.29
C SER A 350 -12.22 10.11 7.65
N LEU A 351 -11.96 11.39 7.94
CA LEU A 351 -12.76 12.54 7.55
C LEU A 351 -12.03 13.37 6.47
N ALA A 352 -12.77 13.91 5.51
CA ALA A 352 -12.22 14.75 4.45
C ALA A 352 -13.00 16.04 4.17
N PHE A 353 -12.27 17.08 3.75
CA PHE A 353 -12.79 18.27 3.07
C PHE A 353 -12.08 18.43 1.72
N GLU A 354 -12.81 18.43 0.62
CA GLU A 354 -12.26 18.50 -0.74
C GLU A 354 -12.98 19.54 -1.61
N GLU A 355 -12.27 20.60 -2.00
CA GLU A 355 -12.73 21.56 -3.00
C GLU A 355 -12.30 21.11 -4.40
N SER A 356 -13.24 21.11 -5.35
CA SER A 356 -13.02 20.87 -6.77
C SER A 356 -13.83 21.85 -7.61
N GLU A 357 -13.37 22.13 -8.83
CA GLU A 357 -14.09 23.00 -9.77
C GLU A 357 -15.11 22.19 -10.58
N LEU A 358 -16.35 22.66 -10.60
CA LEU A 358 -17.42 22.08 -11.40
C LEU A 358 -17.20 22.44 -12.89
N GLY A 359 -16.46 21.58 -13.59
CA GLY A 359 -16.15 21.78 -15.00
C GLY A 359 -17.39 21.91 -15.89
N THR A 360 -17.22 22.55 -17.05
CA THR A 360 -18.30 22.92 -17.98
C THR A 360 -19.04 21.77 -18.69
N SER A 361 -18.70 20.51 -18.38
CA SER A 361 -19.28 19.33 -19.02
C SER A 361 -20.13 18.51 -18.05
N TYR A 362 -21.26 18.00 -18.53
CA TYR A 362 -22.16 17.17 -17.74
C TYR A 362 -21.47 15.92 -17.17
N SER A 363 -20.64 15.24 -17.96
CA SER A 363 -19.85 14.08 -17.51
C SER A 363 -18.91 14.37 -16.34
N ALA A 364 -18.43 15.61 -16.18
CA ALA A 364 -17.54 15.97 -15.06
C ALA A 364 -18.27 15.90 -13.71
N LEU A 365 -19.51 16.40 -13.61
CA LEU A 365 -20.31 16.31 -12.38
C LEU A 365 -20.49 14.85 -11.95
N ARG A 366 -20.95 14.00 -12.86
CA ARG A 366 -21.16 12.56 -12.62
C ARG A 366 -19.88 11.86 -12.16
N HIS A 367 -18.75 12.12 -12.81
CA HIS A 367 -17.45 11.56 -12.41
C HIS A 367 -17.03 12.03 -11.02
N LEU A 368 -17.09 13.34 -10.74
CA LEU A 368 -16.68 13.92 -9.46
C LEU A 368 -17.51 13.34 -8.30
N VAL A 369 -18.84 13.28 -8.43
CA VAL A 369 -19.71 12.71 -7.38
C VAL A 369 -19.35 11.25 -7.09
N VAL A 370 -19.23 10.40 -8.13
CA VAL A 370 -18.88 8.98 -7.96
C VAL A 370 -17.50 8.85 -7.31
N GLN A 371 -16.51 9.65 -7.71
CA GLN A 371 -15.16 9.66 -7.16
C GLN A 371 -15.14 10.08 -5.67
N SER A 372 -15.86 11.14 -5.29
CA SER A 372 -15.96 11.61 -3.90
C SER A 372 -16.66 10.58 -3.00
N VAL A 373 -17.71 9.94 -3.51
CA VAL A 373 -18.45 8.87 -2.82
C VAL A 373 -17.59 7.61 -2.65
N ALA A 374 -16.90 7.15 -3.70
CA ALA A 374 -15.98 6.02 -3.62
C ALA A 374 -14.80 6.28 -2.67
N SER A 375 -14.23 7.49 -2.71
CA SER A 375 -13.16 7.89 -1.79
C SER A 375 -13.63 7.93 -0.33
N SER A 376 -14.87 8.37 -0.08
CA SER A 376 -15.48 8.35 1.25
C SER A 376 -15.72 6.92 1.75
N ALA A 377 -16.20 6.02 0.89
CA ALA A 377 -16.38 4.60 1.21
C ALA A 377 -15.04 3.91 1.56
N SER A 378 -13.97 4.21 0.81
CA SER A 378 -12.63 3.69 1.12
C SER A 378 -12.11 4.19 2.48
N ARG A 379 -12.35 5.46 2.86
CA ARG A 379 -12.01 5.97 4.20
C ARG A 379 -12.79 5.27 5.31
N THR A 380 -14.07 4.99 5.10
CA THR A 380 -14.88 4.18 6.02
C THR A 380 -14.36 2.75 6.13
N ALA A 381 -13.96 2.12 5.02
CA ALA A 381 -13.39 0.77 5.01
C ALA A 381 -12.11 0.67 5.86
N ILE A 382 -11.19 1.64 5.75
CA ILE A 382 -9.99 1.72 6.61
C ILE A 382 -10.42 1.75 8.09
N ARG A 383 -11.26 2.72 8.48
CA ARG A 383 -11.77 2.90 9.84
C ARG A 383 -12.44 1.63 10.41
N LEU A 384 -13.27 0.96 9.62
CA LEU A 384 -13.91 -0.29 10.01
C LEU A 384 -12.90 -1.44 10.15
N SER A 385 -11.94 -1.57 9.22
CA SER A 385 -10.90 -2.61 9.29
C SER A 385 -9.98 -2.45 10.50
N GLU A 386 -9.59 -1.23 10.86
CA GLU A 386 -8.80 -0.94 12.06
C GLU A 386 -9.60 -1.25 13.34
N SER A 387 -10.91 -0.97 13.34
CA SER A 387 -11.80 -1.34 14.45
C SER A 387 -11.92 -2.86 14.62
N ILE A 388 -12.00 -3.62 13.52
CA ILE A 388 -12.01 -5.09 13.55
C ILE A 388 -10.71 -5.64 14.16
N SER A 389 -9.54 -5.10 13.77
CA SER A 389 -8.25 -5.48 14.37
C SER A 389 -8.18 -5.17 15.86
N LYS A 390 -8.69 -4.01 16.31
CA LYS A 390 -8.70 -3.62 17.74
C LYS A 390 -9.70 -4.46 18.57
N ASN A 391 -10.85 -4.83 18.01
CA ASN A 391 -11.95 -5.51 18.73
C ASN A 391 -11.91 -7.04 18.62
N GLY A 392 -10.75 -7.64 18.32
CA GLY A 392 -10.58 -9.09 18.30
C GLY A 392 -11.34 -9.82 17.17
N GLY A 393 -11.53 -9.15 16.02
CA GLY A 393 -12.04 -9.79 14.80
C GLY A 393 -13.55 -9.69 14.58
N LYS A 394 -14.29 -8.92 15.38
CA LYS A 394 -15.72 -8.64 15.17
C LYS A 394 -15.95 -7.25 14.61
N LEU A 395 -16.84 -7.13 13.63
CA LEU A 395 -17.42 -5.85 13.24
C LEU A 395 -18.26 -5.31 14.43
N ALA A 396 -18.00 -4.07 14.84
CA ALA A 396 -18.75 -3.44 15.93
C ALA A 396 -20.15 -3.02 15.45
N ASP A 397 -21.11 -3.03 16.37
CA ASP A 397 -22.52 -2.77 16.06
C ASP A 397 -22.73 -1.34 15.49
N SER A 398 -23.60 -1.20 14.50
CA SER A 398 -23.70 0.02 13.67
C SER A 398 -24.06 1.27 14.49
N THR A 399 -24.76 1.07 15.61
CA THR A 399 -25.18 2.11 16.56
C THR A 399 -24.05 2.58 17.47
N ALA A 400 -23.07 1.73 17.79
CA ALA A 400 -21.92 2.11 18.62
C ALA A 400 -20.96 3.05 17.86
N LEU A 401 -20.69 2.75 16.59
CA LEU A 401 -19.84 3.57 15.72
C LEU A 401 -20.43 4.94 15.36
N ALA A 402 -21.75 5.11 15.44
CA ALA A 402 -22.40 6.39 15.16
C ALA A 402 -22.17 7.47 16.23
N ASN A 403 -21.86 7.04 17.47
CA ASN A 403 -21.59 7.89 18.63
C ASN A 403 -20.14 7.83 19.13
N CYS A 404 -19.28 7.00 18.54
CA CYS A 404 -17.85 7.24 18.65
C CYS A 404 -17.55 8.59 17.98
N PRO A 405 -16.93 9.55 18.68
CA PRO A 405 -16.19 10.61 18.00
C PRO A 405 -15.21 9.98 17.01
N SER A 406 -14.64 10.78 16.12
CA SER A 406 -13.36 10.41 15.51
C SER A 406 -12.45 9.81 16.57
N ILE A 407 -11.65 8.79 16.21
CA ILE A 407 -10.55 8.36 17.08
C ILE A 407 -9.54 9.52 17.08
N VAL A 408 -9.84 10.54 17.89
CA VAL A 408 -8.85 11.21 18.71
C VAL A 408 -8.20 10.04 19.44
N GLU A 409 -7.03 9.63 18.94
CA GLU A 409 -6.14 8.80 19.73
C GLU A 409 -6.06 9.54 21.06
N GLU A 410 -6.51 8.91 22.16
CA GLU A 410 -6.37 9.53 23.47
C GLU A 410 -4.90 9.93 23.58
N GLU A 411 -4.66 11.22 23.85
CA GLU A 411 -3.31 11.74 24.06
C GLU A 411 -2.79 11.25 25.42
N GLU A 412 -2.78 9.92 25.62
CA GLU A 412 -1.70 9.27 26.34
C GLU A 412 -0.42 9.88 25.81
N SER A 413 0.37 10.45 26.70
CA SER A 413 1.54 11.24 26.36
C SER A 413 2.63 10.39 25.72
N GLU A 414 2.50 10.09 24.42
CA GLU A 414 3.59 9.60 23.59
C GLU A 414 4.73 10.62 23.73
N LYS A 415 5.80 10.23 24.44
CA LYS A 415 7.00 11.05 24.58
C LYS A 415 7.42 11.50 23.19
N GLU A 416 7.39 12.80 22.95
CA GLU A 416 7.62 13.37 21.62
C GLU A 416 8.93 12.84 21.05
N LEU A 417 8.83 11.95 20.05
CA LEU A 417 9.98 11.26 19.50
C LEU A 417 10.83 12.27 18.74
N VAL A 418 12.01 12.56 19.28
CA VAL A 418 12.95 13.52 18.68
C VAL A 418 13.48 12.97 17.36
N MET A 419 12.84 13.41 16.28
CA MET A 419 13.17 13.02 14.91
C MET A 419 14.52 13.58 14.45
N GLU A 420 15.21 12.82 13.61
CA GLU A 420 16.44 13.23 12.94
C GLU A 420 16.12 14.20 11.79
N ASN A 421 16.62 15.43 11.87
CA ASN A 421 16.44 16.48 10.86
C ASN A 421 17.72 16.75 10.03
N VAL A 422 18.77 15.94 10.22
CA VAL A 422 20.07 16.10 9.55
C VAL A 422 20.10 15.30 8.24
N VAL A 423 20.75 15.86 7.21
CA VAL A 423 21.02 15.14 5.95
C VAL A 423 21.93 13.93 6.26
N PRO A 424 21.60 12.71 5.78
CA PRO A 424 22.35 11.52 6.15
C PRO A 424 23.77 11.51 5.56
N ASP A 425 24.77 11.39 6.43
CA ASP A 425 26.17 11.14 6.06
C ASP A 425 26.41 9.63 6.05
N TRP A 426 26.29 9.04 4.87
CA TRP A 426 26.41 7.60 4.68
C TRP A 426 27.84 7.08 4.74
N ASP A 427 28.82 7.94 4.48
CA ASP A 427 30.21 7.55 4.26
C ASP A 427 31.05 7.60 5.53
N THR A 428 30.71 8.48 6.48
CA THR A 428 31.38 8.58 7.79
C THR A 428 30.94 7.45 8.74
N PRO A 429 31.79 6.45 9.08
CA PRO A 429 31.36 5.30 9.88
C PRO A 429 30.91 5.66 11.30
N SER A 430 31.50 6.71 11.89
CA SER A 430 31.16 7.21 13.23
C SER A 430 29.86 8.02 13.29
N TRP A 431 29.25 8.34 12.15
CA TRP A 431 27.92 8.96 12.11
C TRP A 431 26.84 7.97 12.55
N PHE A 432 27.04 6.66 12.33
CA PHE A 432 26.21 5.61 12.90
C PHE A 432 26.64 5.36 14.36
N ASN A 433 25.84 5.85 15.30
CA ASN A 433 26.18 5.89 16.72
C ASN A 433 25.76 4.64 17.51
N GLU A 434 25.07 3.68 16.88
CA GLU A 434 24.78 2.37 17.46
C GLU A 434 25.24 1.25 16.54
N THR A 435 25.77 0.17 17.11
CA THR A 435 26.14 -1.06 16.40
C THR A 435 25.46 -2.25 17.07
N LEU A 436 24.76 -3.07 16.27
CA LEU A 436 24.00 -4.23 16.70
C LEU A 436 24.54 -5.49 16.01
N THR A 437 24.74 -6.56 16.78
CA THR A 437 24.85 -7.91 16.23
C THR A 437 23.46 -8.52 16.23
N VAL A 438 22.97 -8.88 15.05
CA VAL A 438 21.61 -9.36 14.83
C VAL A 438 21.61 -10.70 14.12
N GLU A 439 20.68 -11.55 14.51
CA GLU A 439 20.30 -12.76 13.80
C GLU A 439 18.93 -12.57 13.16
N GLY A 440 18.57 -13.37 12.17
CA GLY A 440 17.29 -13.21 11.51
C GLY A 440 17.06 -14.09 10.31
N PHE A 441 16.09 -13.69 9.49
CA PHE A 441 15.59 -14.45 8.36
C PHE A 441 15.42 -13.54 7.14
N SER A 442 15.76 -14.06 5.96
CA SER A 442 15.56 -13.42 4.67
C SER A 442 15.13 -14.47 3.63
N PRO A 443 14.25 -14.13 2.66
CA PRO A 443 13.76 -15.08 1.67
C PRO A 443 14.90 -15.56 0.76
N ASP A 444 14.95 -16.86 0.43
CA ASP A 444 15.95 -17.41 -0.50
C ASP A 444 15.54 -17.22 -1.98
N VAL A 445 14.99 -16.04 -2.28
CA VAL A 445 14.33 -15.69 -3.55
C VAL A 445 15.29 -15.69 -4.74
N VAL A 446 16.61 -15.79 -4.52
CA VAL A 446 17.68 -15.71 -5.54
C VAL A 446 17.48 -16.67 -6.74
N ARG A 447 16.71 -17.75 -6.59
CA ARG A 447 16.40 -18.71 -7.67
C ARG A 447 14.93 -18.63 -8.16
N ALA A 448 14.61 -17.61 -8.95
CA ALA A 448 13.44 -17.67 -9.83
C ALA A 448 13.67 -18.67 -10.98
N GLY A 449 13.05 -19.85 -10.86
CA GLY A 449 12.84 -20.77 -11.98
C GLY A 449 11.43 -20.57 -12.58
N ALA A 450 11.17 -21.21 -13.71
CA ALA A 450 9.93 -21.06 -14.47
C ALA A 450 8.63 -21.42 -13.70
N ARG A 451 8.72 -22.09 -12.54
CA ARG A 451 7.58 -22.41 -11.67
C ARG A 451 7.54 -21.65 -10.35
N THR A 452 8.55 -20.85 -10.00
CA THR A 452 8.70 -20.27 -8.66
C THR A 452 7.44 -19.51 -8.20
N LEU A 453 6.86 -18.66 -9.06
CA LEU A 453 5.61 -17.97 -8.74
C LEU A 453 4.45 -18.96 -8.53
N SER A 454 4.27 -19.93 -9.42
CA SER A 454 3.19 -20.92 -9.32
C SER A 454 3.31 -21.79 -8.07
N ASP A 455 4.53 -22.18 -7.69
CA ASP A 455 4.81 -22.93 -6.46
C ASP A 455 4.51 -22.06 -5.22
N MET A 456 4.97 -20.80 -5.15
CA MET A 456 4.64 -19.85 -4.07
C MET A 456 3.15 -19.49 -3.98
N MET A 457 2.42 -19.53 -5.09
CA MET A 457 0.96 -19.34 -5.08
C MET A 457 0.21 -20.55 -4.51
N MET A 458 0.77 -21.78 -4.54
CA MET A 458 0.11 -22.96 -3.99
C MET A 458 0.13 -22.99 -2.45
N HIS A 459 1.27 -22.70 -1.82
CA HIS A 459 1.42 -22.76 -0.36
C HIS A 459 2.57 -21.88 0.13
N ASP A 460 2.45 -21.34 1.35
CA ASP A 460 3.45 -20.42 1.92
C ASP A 460 4.78 -21.12 2.27
N ASP A 461 4.78 -22.46 2.39
CA ASP A 461 6.01 -23.26 2.54
C ASP A 461 6.94 -23.21 1.32
N HIS A 462 6.42 -22.85 0.14
CA HIS A 462 7.22 -22.64 -1.07
C HIS A 462 7.92 -21.27 -1.09
N ILE A 463 7.66 -20.41 -0.09
CA ILE A 463 8.41 -19.18 0.15
C ILE A 463 9.58 -19.51 1.08
N GLU A 464 10.63 -20.11 0.50
CA GLU A 464 11.80 -20.59 1.25
C GLU A 464 12.51 -19.44 1.99
N LEU A 465 12.88 -19.70 3.25
CA LEU A 465 13.55 -18.75 4.12
C LEU A 465 14.97 -19.23 4.46
N SER A 466 15.89 -18.29 4.52
CA SER A 466 17.28 -18.51 4.91
C SER A 466 17.63 -17.71 6.17
N THR A 467 18.35 -18.32 7.10
CA THR A 467 18.89 -17.66 8.30
C THR A 467 20.01 -16.69 7.92
N MET A 468 20.05 -15.51 8.52
CA MET A 468 21.14 -14.54 8.37
C MET A 468 21.72 -14.13 9.74
N GLU A 469 23.03 -13.90 9.77
CA GLU A 469 23.74 -13.23 10.87
C GLU A 469 24.44 -11.99 10.30
N LEU A 470 24.20 -10.82 10.90
CA LEU A 470 24.65 -9.53 10.38
C LEU A 470 25.16 -8.61 11.49
N GLY A 471 26.15 -7.77 11.15
CA GLY A 471 26.48 -6.57 11.91
C GLY A 471 25.77 -5.37 11.29
N VAL A 472 24.92 -4.69 12.04
CA VAL A 472 24.15 -3.52 11.58
C VAL A 472 24.55 -2.30 12.38
N ARG A 473 25.02 -1.26 11.69
CA ARG A 473 25.27 0.07 12.25
C ARG A 473 24.07 0.96 11.95
N ARG A 474 23.53 1.68 12.93
CA ARG A 474 22.35 2.53 12.76
C ARG A 474 22.47 3.87 13.48
N ARG A 475 21.57 4.80 13.12
CA ARG A 475 21.25 5.98 13.94
C ARG A 475 20.33 5.59 15.09
N SER A 476 20.60 6.12 16.28
CA SER A 476 19.72 5.98 17.45
C SER A 476 18.39 6.75 17.30
N LYS A 477 18.41 7.88 16.58
CA LYS A 477 17.23 8.69 16.28
C LYS A 477 16.58 8.25 14.96
N PRO A 478 15.24 8.08 14.91
CA PRO A 478 14.53 7.81 13.66
C PRO A 478 14.41 9.09 12.82
N PHE A 479 14.44 8.96 11.49
CA PHE A 479 14.21 10.07 10.56
C PHE A 479 12.78 10.12 10.02
N SER A 480 12.03 9.02 10.15
CA SER A 480 10.62 8.94 9.76
C SER A 480 9.83 8.03 10.71
N GLN A 481 8.52 8.23 10.78
CA GLN A 481 7.60 7.40 11.56
C GLN A 481 6.28 7.19 10.82
N GLY A 482 5.77 5.97 10.88
CA GLY A 482 4.44 5.60 10.38
C GLY A 482 3.42 5.47 11.51
N ALA A 483 2.34 4.72 11.26
CA ALA A 483 1.36 4.39 12.30
C ALA A 483 1.95 3.48 13.38
N LEU A 484 2.59 2.37 12.99
CA LEU A 484 3.05 1.31 13.92
C LEU A 484 4.58 1.21 14.08
N ARG A 485 5.36 1.80 13.17
CA ARG A 485 6.82 1.64 13.07
C ARG A 485 7.55 2.98 12.98
N VAL A 486 8.76 3.03 13.51
CA VAL A 486 9.74 4.12 13.31
C VAL A 486 10.86 3.63 12.39
N ALA A 487 11.45 4.53 11.61
CA ALA A 487 12.49 4.24 10.62
C ALA A 487 13.77 5.04 10.92
N ALA A 488 14.90 4.34 11.05
CA ALA A 488 16.22 4.90 11.29
C ALA A 488 17.19 4.55 10.15
N TYR A 489 18.13 5.47 9.84
CA TYR A 489 19.17 5.21 8.85
C TYR A 489 20.13 4.12 9.32
N ALA A 490 20.51 3.20 8.43
CA ALA A 490 21.38 2.08 8.77
C ALA A 490 22.31 1.65 7.62
N ARG A 491 23.40 1.00 7.97
CA ARG A 491 24.38 0.41 7.05
C ARG A 491 24.89 -0.90 7.66
N THR A 492 25.09 -1.94 6.86
CA THR A 492 25.70 -3.19 7.36
C THR A 492 27.21 -3.03 7.55
N ALA A 493 27.93 -4.07 7.95
CA ALA A 493 29.35 -3.99 8.29
C ALA A 493 30.24 -3.87 7.04
N ALA A 494 29.97 -4.65 5.99
CA ALA A 494 30.78 -4.72 4.77
C ALA A 494 30.20 -3.93 3.59
N SER A 495 28.88 -3.83 3.46
CA SER A 495 28.21 -3.15 2.33
C SER A 495 28.37 -1.63 2.33
N THR A 496 28.41 -1.05 1.13
CA THR A 496 28.22 0.39 0.88
C THR A 496 26.76 0.75 0.60
N ASN A 497 25.85 -0.24 0.50
CA ASN A 497 24.44 0.03 0.29
C ASN A 497 23.82 0.75 1.49
N HIS A 498 22.89 1.66 1.21
CA HIS A 498 22.13 2.41 2.19
C HIS A 498 20.88 1.61 2.60
N PHE A 499 20.63 1.51 3.91
CA PHE A 499 19.50 0.76 4.45
C PHE A 499 18.69 1.59 5.45
N VAL A 500 17.50 1.08 5.76
CA VAL A 500 16.63 1.55 6.82
C VAL A 500 16.39 0.39 7.80
N VAL A 501 16.53 0.66 9.09
CA VAL A 501 16.01 -0.20 10.14
C VAL A 501 14.65 0.32 10.57
N LYS A 502 13.62 -0.52 10.45
CA LYS A 502 12.26 -0.28 10.95
C LYS A 502 12.03 -1.07 12.24
N SER A 503 11.61 -0.39 13.31
CA SER A 503 11.26 -0.98 14.61
C SER A 503 9.84 -0.59 15.00
N PHE A 504 9.13 -1.43 15.76
CA PHE A 504 7.77 -1.10 16.25
C PHE A 504 7.78 -0.01 17.33
N LYS A 505 6.71 0.79 17.38
CA LYS A 505 6.51 1.87 18.38
C LYS A 505 6.11 1.36 19.77
N LYS A 506 5.29 0.31 19.83
CA LYS A 506 4.79 -0.33 21.05
C LYS A 506 5.17 -1.81 21.00
N ASP A 507 5.43 -2.42 22.16
CA ASP A 507 5.64 -3.85 22.28
C ASP A 507 4.34 -4.60 21.95
N GLY A 508 4.38 -5.58 21.05
CA GLY A 508 3.18 -6.35 20.68
C GLY A 508 3.25 -7.13 19.36
N LYS A 509 4.07 -6.72 18.39
CA LYS A 509 4.30 -7.51 17.15
C LYS A 509 5.59 -8.32 17.24
N HIS A 510 5.43 -9.64 17.30
CA HIS A 510 6.50 -10.64 17.35
C HIS A 510 7.17 -10.87 15.98
N LEU A 511 8.25 -11.67 15.96
CA LEU A 511 9.03 -11.98 14.76
C LEU A 511 8.18 -12.67 13.69
N ALA A 512 7.19 -13.47 14.10
CA ALA A 512 6.17 -14.05 13.23
C ALA A 512 5.46 -13.04 12.32
N HIS A 513 5.11 -11.84 12.81
CA HIS A 513 4.44 -10.81 12.00
C HIS A 513 5.36 -10.26 10.91
N LEU A 514 6.62 -9.96 11.28
CA LEU A 514 7.62 -9.50 10.31
C LEU A 514 7.91 -10.58 9.27
N ALA A 515 7.96 -11.85 9.69
CA ALA A 515 8.18 -12.98 8.80
C ALA A 515 7.03 -13.18 7.79
N GLU A 516 5.80 -12.86 8.19
CA GLU A 516 4.67 -12.85 7.27
C GLU A 516 4.70 -11.66 6.30
N ASP A 517 4.98 -10.44 6.78
CA ASP A 517 5.20 -9.25 5.93
C ASP A 517 6.29 -9.52 4.86
N MET A 518 7.39 -10.14 5.27
CA MET A 518 8.50 -10.56 4.41
C MET A 518 8.08 -11.60 3.36
N ARG A 519 7.22 -12.58 3.73
CA ARG A 519 6.67 -13.56 2.78
C ARG A 519 5.72 -12.88 1.77
N CYS A 520 4.89 -11.95 2.20
CA CYS A 520 4.04 -11.14 1.33
C CYS A 520 4.89 -10.41 0.28
N GLN A 521 5.93 -9.68 0.70
CA GLN A 521 6.84 -8.97 -0.20
C GLN A 521 7.55 -9.92 -1.19
N ALA A 522 8.03 -11.09 -0.73
CA ALA A 522 8.66 -12.09 -1.59
C ALA A 522 7.71 -12.57 -2.71
N LEU A 523 6.45 -12.84 -2.37
CA LEU A 523 5.42 -13.24 -3.34
C LEU A 523 5.07 -12.09 -4.31
N CYS A 524 4.90 -10.86 -3.80
CA CYS A 524 4.71 -9.67 -4.65
C CYS A 524 5.86 -9.49 -5.66
N LYS A 525 7.09 -9.74 -5.24
CA LYS A 525 8.28 -9.67 -6.10
C LYS A 525 8.36 -10.81 -7.13
N ALA A 526 7.84 -11.99 -6.82
CA ALA A 526 7.69 -13.08 -7.79
C ALA A 526 6.65 -12.73 -8.87
N PHE A 527 5.52 -12.10 -8.49
CA PHE A 527 4.57 -11.54 -9.47
C PHE A 527 5.21 -10.43 -10.30
N ALA A 528 5.97 -9.51 -9.69
CA ALA A 528 6.64 -8.41 -10.38
C ALA A 528 7.64 -8.91 -11.44
N LEU A 529 8.39 -9.97 -11.12
CA LEU A 529 9.32 -10.60 -12.06
C LEU A 529 8.59 -11.07 -13.32
N GLU A 530 7.45 -11.77 -13.18
CA GLU A 530 6.69 -12.22 -14.35
C GLU A 530 6.04 -11.04 -15.10
N PHE A 531 5.40 -10.12 -14.38
CA PHE A 531 4.76 -8.93 -14.94
C PHE A 531 5.72 -8.10 -15.81
N ASN A 532 6.93 -7.82 -15.30
CA ASN A 532 7.94 -7.00 -15.98
C ASN A 532 8.34 -7.57 -17.35
N ASN A 533 8.38 -8.89 -17.49
CA ASN A 533 8.69 -9.55 -18.76
C ASN A 533 7.54 -9.45 -19.78
N LEU A 534 6.30 -9.27 -19.31
CA LEU A 534 5.12 -9.12 -20.16
C LEU A 534 4.87 -7.65 -20.57
N VAL A 535 5.25 -6.68 -19.73
CA VAL A 535 5.02 -5.24 -19.98
C VAL A 535 6.24 -4.47 -20.47
N GLY A 536 7.45 -4.99 -20.26
CA GLY A 536 8.72 -4.34 -20.63
C GLY A 536 9.18 -3.26 -19.64
N PRO A 537 10.38 -2.68 -19.84
CA PRO A 537 11.03 -1.82 -18.86
C PRO A 537 10.32 -0.49 -18.56
N GLN A 538 9.48 0.01 -19.47
CA GLN A 538 8.74 1.27 -19.30
C GLN A 538 7.72 1.23 -18.16
N HIS A 539 7.13 0.06 -17.93
CA HIS A 539 6.09 -0.20 -16.92
C HIS A 539 6.57 -1.15 -15.83
N ALA A 540 7.89 -1.37 -15.72
CA ALA A 540 8.45 -2.31 -14.77
C ALA A 540 8.29 -1.83 -13.32
N VAL A 541 7.89 -2.76 -12.45
CA VAL A 541 7.79 -2.58 -11.00
C VAL A 541 8.73 -3.54 -10.28
N ASP A 542 9.29 -3.15 -9.16
CA ASP A 542 10.08 -4.02 -8.30
C ASP A 542 9.71 -3.77 -6.83
N PHE A 543 9.74 -4.80 -6.01
CA PHE A 543 9.45 -4.70 -4.57
C PHE A 543 10.74 -4.86 -3.78
N ILE A 544 10.98 -3.96 -2.82
CA ILE A 544 12.01 -4.24 -1.81
C ILE A 544 11.58 -5.44 -0.96
N ILE A 545 12.56 -6.25 -0.57
CA ILE A 545 12.38 -7.31 0.41
C ILE A 545 13.02 -6.86 1.71
N THR A 546 12.24 -6.94 2.77
CA THR A 546 12.65 -6.75 4.15
C THR A 546 13.27 -8.04 4.69
N THR A 547 14.41 -7.92 5.38
CA THR A 547 14.99 -8.97 6.22
C THR A 547 14.49 -8.78 7.66
N CYS A 548 13.94 -9.83 8.26
CA CYS A 548 13.47 -9.83 9.65
C CYS A 548 14.64 -10.11 10.60
N LEU A 549 14.77 -9.34 11.67
CA LEU A 549 15.94 -9.36 12.56
C LEU A 549 15.53 -9.34 14.04
N LYS A 550 16.39 -9.93 14.87
CA LYS A 550 16.34 -9.98 16.33
C LYS A 550 17.75 -9.69 16.88
N ALA A 551 17.83 -8.88 17.93
CA ALA A 551 19.11 -8.57 18.57
C ALA A 551 19.64 -9.79 19.35
N ALA A 552 20.94 -10.09 19.22
CA ALA A 552 21.52 -11.32 19.75
C ALA A 552 21.76 -11.31 21.28
N ASN A 553 21.84 -10.14 21.93
CA ASN A 553 22.19 -10.02 23.36
C ASN A 553 21.46 -8.85 24.06
N GLY A 554 20.69 -9.16 25.11
CA GLY A 554 20.42 -8.24 26.24
C GLY A 554 19.17 -7.34 26.17
N THR A 555 18.27 -7.53 27.12
CA THR A 555 17.13 -6.64 27.50
C THR A 555 16.14 -6.23 26.40
N ALA A 556 14.94 -6.81 26.47
CA ALA A 556 13.80 -6.67 25.56
C ALA A 556 13.95 -7.33 24.17
N SER A 557 12.94 -8.12 23.79
CA SER A 557 12.87 -8.93 22.57
C SER A 557 12.57 -8.07 21.33
N GLN A 558 13.34 -7.01 21.09
CA GLN A 558 13.04 -6.03 20.05
C GLN A 558 13.29 -6.59 18.65
N CYS A 559 12.21 -7.08 18.06
CA CYS A 559 12.17 -7.50 16.66
C CYS A 559 12.21 -6.25 15.76
N MET A 560 13.00 -6.31 14.69
CA MET A 560 13.18 -5.22 13.76
C MET A 560 13.29 -5.72 12.32
N SER A 561 13.20 -4.79 11.38
CA SER A 561 13.21 -5.05 9.94
C SER A 561 14.32 -4.25 9.29
N LEU A 562 15.11 -4.85 8.40
CA LEU A 562 16.13 -4.17 7.60
C LEU A 562 15.72 -4.21 6.12
N GLU A 563 15.74 -3.06 5.46
CA GLU A 563 15.34 -2.92 4.06
C GLU A 563 16.20 -1.86 3.33
N PRO A 564 16.32 -1.92 1.98
CA PRO A 564 17.00 -0.88 1.21
C PRO A 564 16.41 0.53 1.41
N TYR A 565 17.28 1.53 1.55
CA TYR A 565 16.85 2.93 1.56
C TYR A 565 16.45 3.38 0.15
N ILE A 566 15.21 3.84 -0.01
CA ILE A 566 14.70 4.38 -1.28
C ILE A 566 14.75 5.91 -1.25
N LYS A 567 15.59 6.52 -2.09
CA LYS A 567 15.70 7.98 -2.22
C LYS A 567 14.70 8.52 -3.24
N GLY A 568 13.80 9.41 -2.81
CA GLY A 568 13.00 10.25 -3.71
C GLY A 568 11.67 10.69 -3.12
N GLN A 569 10.73 11.07 -3.99
CA GLN A 569 9.37 11.42 -3.60
C GLN A 569 8.52 10.15 -3.45
N TYR A 570 8.10 9.86 -2.22
CA TYR A 570 7.21 8.76 -1.92
C TYR A 570 5.80 9.03 -2.46
N VAL A 571 5.24 8.07 -3.18
CA VAL A 571 3.90 8.11 -3.79
C VAL A 571 3.17 6.82 -3.42
N LYS A 572 1.90 6.96 -3.06
CA LYS A 572 0.94 5.84 -2.92
C LYS A 572 0.03 5.85 -4.14
N TYR A 573 -0.03 4.74 -4.87
CA TYR A 573 -0.75 4.61 -6.15
C TYR A 573 -2.15 4.03 -5.97
N ASN A 574 -2.30 3.07 -5.07
CA ASN A 574 -3.59 2.60 -4.56
C ASN A 574 -3.46 2.22 -3.08
N ASN A 575 -4.59 1.92 -2.42
CA ASN A 575 -4.59 1.33 -1.08
C ASN A 575 -5.17 -0.10 -1.06
N ASN A 576 -5.27 -0.70 0.11
CA ASN A 576 -5.90 -2.02 0.30
C ASN A 576 -7.45 -2.00 0.36
N SER A 577 -8.11 -0.84 0.21
CA SER A 577 -9.56 -0.68 0.37
C SER A 577 -10.23 0.14 -0.75
N GLY A 578 -9.66 0.14 -1.95
CA GLY A 578 -10.27 0.67 -3.17
C GLY A 578 -9.98 2.13 -3.51
N TRP A 579 -9.17 2.85 -2.73
CA TRP A 579 -8.69 4.17 -3.14
C TRP A 579 -7.62 4.05 -4.23
N VAL A 580 -7.71 4.92 -5.24
CA VAL A 580 -6.79 5.05 -6.37
C VAL A 580 -6.29 6.49 -6.44
N ASN A 581 -5.00 6.69 -6.73
CA ASN A 581 -4.42 8.01 -6.83
C ASN A 581 -4.73 8.67 -8.18
N HIS A 582 -5.71 9.58 -8.18
CA HIS A 582 -6.10 10.40 -9.32
C HIS A 582 -5.44 11.79 -9.35
N ASP A 583 -4.59 12.12 -8.37
CA ASP A 583 -3.87 13.41 -8.32
C ASP A 583 -2.59 13.40 -9.18
N LEU A 584 -2.18 12.22 -9.68
CA LEU A 584 -1.06 12.06 -10.60
C LEU A 584 -1.46 12.43 -12.04
N PRO A 585 -0.53 12.92 -12.88
CA PRO A 585 -0.81 13.27 -14.26
C PRO A 585 -1.47 12.13 -15.06
N ALA A 586 -2.41 12.49 -15.93
CA ALA A 586 -3.00 11.53 -16.86
C ALA A 586 -1.91 10.92 -17.75
N GLY A 587 -1.77 9.59 -17.71
CA GLY A 587 -0.70 8.88 -18.41
C GLY A 587 0.59 8.66 -17.58
N ASP A 588 0.59 8.92 -16.27
CA ASP A 588 1.70 8.51 -15.40
C ASP A 588 1.93 6.98 -15.51
N THR A 589 3.08 6.59 -16.06
CA THR A 589 3.36 5.19 -16.42
C THR A 589 3.46 4.30 -15.19
N THR A 590 3.94 4.81 -14.05
CA THR A 590 4.02 4.04 -12.81
C THR A 590 2.64 3.81 -12.21
N ASN A 591 1.75 4.81 -12.22
CA ASN A 591 0.37 4.64 -11.77
C ASN A 591 -0.38 3.65 -12.67
N GLN A 592 -0.22 3.76 -13.99
CA GLN A 592 -0.78 2.79 -14.94
C GLN A 592 -0.27 1.37 -14.68
N ALA A 593 1.05 1.21 -14.50
CA ALA A 593 1.66 -0.06 -14.15
C ALA A 593 1.14 -0.61 -12.82
N ALA A 594 0.99 0.23 -11.79
CA ALA A 594 0.49 -0.16 -10.47
C ALA A 594 -0.95 -0.73 -10.55
N GLN A 595 -1.89 -0.02 -11.17
CA GLN A 595 -3.27 -0.53 -11.28
C GLN A 595 -3.35 -1.80 -12.14
N ALA A 596 -2.53 -1.87 -13.20
CA ALA A 596 -2.44 -3.06 -14.04
C ALA A 596 -1.76 -4.25 -13.34
N PHE A 597 -0.80 -3.99 -12.46
CA PHE A 597 -0.13 -5.02 -11.66
C PHE A 597 -1.10 -5.64 -10.64
N SER A 598 -1.86 -4.82 -9.92
CA SER A 598 -2.93 -5.31 -9.04
C SER A 598 -3.92 -6.20 -9.79
N HIS A 599 -4.41 -5.75 -10.96
CA HIS A 599 -5.31 -6.55 -11.80
C HIS A 599 -4.66 -7.83 -12.33
N PHE A 600 -3.40 -7.75 -12.77
CA PHE A 600 -2.61 -8.90 -13.24
C PHE A 600 -2.48 -9.96 -12.15
N THR A 601 -2.19 -9.60 -10.90
CA THR A 601 -2.03 -10.59 -9.82
C THR A 601 -3.31 -11.40 -9.57
N PHE A 602 -4.49 -10.76 -9.70
CA PHE A 602 -5.79 -11.42 -9.61
C PHE A 602 -6.06 -12.37 -10.79
N GLU A 603 -5.84 -11.91 -12.02
CA GLU A 603 -6.01 -12.74 -13.22
C GLU A 603 -5.02 -13.92 -13.26
N ARG A 604 -3.74 -13.65 -12.93
CA ARG A 604 -2.62 -14.62 -12.92
C ARG A 604 -2.71 -15.65 -11.79
N SER A 605 -3.46 -15.37 -10.74
CA SER A 605 -3.74 -16.30 -9.64
C SER A 605 -5.10 -16.99 -9.73
N TRP A 606 -5.87 -16.78 -10.82
CA TRP A 606 -7.25 -17.27 -10.96
C TRP A 606 -8.15 -16.85 -9.80
N GLY A 607 -8.07 -15.56 -9.44
CA GLY A 607 -8.88 -14.90 -8.41
C GLY A 607 -8.59 -15.36 -6.99
N GLN A 608 -7.42 -15.96 -6.73
CA GLN A 608 -7.01 -16.38 -5.40
C GLN A 608 -6.25 -15.30 -4.63
N ILE A 609 -5.51 -14.43 -5.31
CA ILE A 609 -4.57 -13.47 -4.72
C ILE A 609 -4.69 -12.12 -5.43
N LEU A 610 -4.75 -11.02 -4.68
CA LEU A 610 -4.69 -9.66 -5.23
C LEU A 610 -3.68 -8.82 -4.43
N VAL A 611 -2.65 -8.30 -5.12
CA VAL A 611 -1.68 -7.38 -4.52
C VAL A 611 -2.17 -5.95 -4.65
N CYS A 612 -2.13 -5.20 -3.55
CA CYS A 612 -2.58 -3.81 -3.46
C CYS A 612 -1.73 -3.04 -2.44
N ASP A 613 -2.18 -1.85 -2.03
CA ASP A 613 -1.40 -0.91 -1.22
C ASP A 613 -0.06 -0.53 -1.89
N LEU A 614 -0.08 -0.37 -3.22
CA LEU A 614 1.12 -0.15 -4.01
C LEU A 614 1.66 1.26 -3.78
N GLN A 615 2.86 1.33 -3.21
CA GLN A 615 3.48 2.58 -2.74
C GLN A 615 5.00 2.49 -2.77
N GLY A 616 5.68 3.61 -3.02
CA GLY A 616 7.14 3.64 -3.17
C GLY A 616 7.64 4.90 -3.88
N VAL A 617 8.75 4.77 -4.61
CA VAL A 617 9.34 5.86 -5.41
C VAL A 617 9.54 5.39 -6.84
N GLY A 618 8.70 5.88 -7.75
CA GLY A 618 8.62 5.33 -9.11
C GLY A 618 8.30 3.84 -9.07
N GLY A 619 8.88 3.07 -10.00
CA GLY A 619 8.67 1.62 -10.06
C GLY A 619 9.22 0.81 -8.86
N LEU A 620 9.95 1.41 -7.91
CA LEU A 620 10.46 0.69 -6.73
C LEU A 620 9.51 0.86 -5.54
N LEU A 621 8.82 -0.23 -5.20
CA LEU A 621 7.71 -0.30 -4.26
C LEU A 621 8.11 -0.97 -2.92
N THR A 622 7.34 -0.70 -1.87
CA THR A 622 7.54 -1.19 -0.51
C THR A 622 6.20 -1.41 0.21
N ASP A 623 6.21 -2.20 1.28
CA ASP A 623 5.07 -2.47 2.16
C ASP A 623 3.73 -2.74 1.43
N PRO A 624 3.67 -3.68 0.45
CA PRO A 624 2.43 -4.03 -0.23
C PRO A 624 1.49 -4.86 0.66
N ALA A 625 0.19 -4.80 0.37
CA ALA A 625 -0.83 -5.67 0.97
C ALA A 625 -1.23 -6.80 0.03
N ILE A 626 -1.57 -7.97 0.59
CA ILE A 626 -2.15 -9.10 -0.15
C ILE A 626 -3.55 -9.39 0.40
N HIS A 627 -4.53 -9.41 -0.51
CA HIS A 627 -5.83 -10.02 -0.28
C HIS A 627 -5.82 -11.45 -0.80
N THR A 628 -6.33 -12.40 -0.01
CA THR A 628 -6.41 -13.82 -0.40
C THR A 628 -7.82 -14.39 -0.26
N ALA A 629 -8.20 -15.23 -1.22
CA ALA A 629 -9.45 -15.99 -1.24
C ALA A 629 -9.47 -17.12 -0.19
N ASP A 630 -8.29 -17.57 0.25
CA ASP A 630 -8.06 -18.51 1.34
C ASP A 630 -7.83 -17.73 2.65
N ALA A 631 -8.74 -17.93 3.62
CA ALA A 631 -8.68 -17.32 4.95
C ALA A 631 -7.60 -17.93 5.87
N ASN A 632 -6.88 -18.95 5.40
CA ASN A 632 -5.79 -19.59 6.15
C ASN A 632 -4.41 -19.00 5.85
N ARG A 633 -4.27 -18.25 4.74
CA ARG A 633 -3.03 -17.59 4.33
C ARG A 633 -3.00 -16.14 4.79
N PHE A 634 -1.80 -15.66 5.12
CA PHE A 634 -1.53 -14.28 5.52
C PHE A 634 -2.49 -13.78 6.63
N ARG A 635 -2.56 -14.51 7.76
CA ARG A 635 -3.52 -14.25 8.86
C ARG A 635 -3.07 -13.14 9.82
N LEU A 636 -1.77 -12.92 9.95
CA LEU A 636 -1.15 -11.90 10.80
C LEU A 636 -1.06 -10.53 10.08
N ALA A 637 -1.20 -10.55 8.75
CA ALA A 637 -1.26 -9.37 7.89
C ALA A 637 -2.58 -8.60 8.08
N ASP A 638 -2.55 -7.56 8.91
CA ASP A 638 -3.71 -6.71 9.21
C ASP A 638 -4.37 -6.06 7.99
N THR A 639 -3.64 -5.95 6.89
CA THR A 639 -4.10 -5.35 5.63
C THR A 639 -4.88 -6.30 4.74
N ASN A 640 -4.90 -7.61 5.04
CA ASN A 640 -5.64 -8.64 4.31
C ASN A 640 -7.14 -8.57 4.63
N LEU A 641 -7.93 -8.07 3.67
CA LEU A 641 -9.39 -7.99 3.72
C LEU A 641 -10.06 -9.18 3.01
N ASN A 642 -9.29 -10.23 2.69
CA ASN A 642 -9.72 -11.42 1.98
C ASN A 642 -10.57 -11.10 0.72
N ARG A 643 -11.71 -11.78 0.55
CA ARG A 643 -12.60 -11.64 -0.61
C ARG A 643 -13.27 -10.26 -0.71
N GLU A 644 -13.46 -9.56 0.41
CA GLU A 644 -14.00 -8.20 0.40
C GLU A 644 -12.97 -7.21 -0.17
N GLY A 645 -11.68 -7.45 0.07
CA GLY A 645 -10.58 -6.73 -0.57
C GLY A 645 -10.60 -6.78 -2.10
N PHE A 646 -11.08 -7.89 -2.69
CA PHE A 646 -11.27 -7.98 -4.14
C PHE A 646 -12.40 -7.07 -4.63
N LYS A 647 -13.53 -7.02 -3.89
CA LYS A 647 -14.65 -6.12 -4.21
C LYS A 647 -14.20 -4.66 -4.16
N PHE A 648 -13.44 -4.28 -3.14
CA PHE A 648 -12.85 -2.93 -3.03
C PHE A 648 -11.92 -2.56 -4.19
N PHE A 649 -11.14 -3.50 -4.72
CA PHE A 649 -10.34 -3.22 -5.91
C PHE A 649 -11.21 -3.04 -7.15
N PHE A 650 -12.12 -3.99 -7.42
CA PHE A 650 -12.91 -3.97 -8.65
C PHE A 650 -14.02 -2.92 -8.67
N SER A 651 -14.41 -2.34 -7.53
CA SER A 651 -15.38 -1.23 -7.50
C SER A 651 -14.82 0.06 -8.10
N THR A 652 -13.50 0.29 -8.03
CA THR A 652 -12.85 1.54 -8.51
C THR A 652 -11.85 1.33 -9.63
N HIS A 653 -11.36 0.10 -9.84
CA HIS A 653 -10.43 -0.22 -10.91
C HIS A 653 -11.05 -0.02 -12.31
N THR A 654 -10.33 0.73 -13.15
CA THR A 654 -10.64 0.90 -14.58
C THR A 654 -9.46 0.43 -15.42
N CYS A 655 -9.70 -0.48 -16.37
CA CYS A 655 -8.64 -1.06 -17.20
C CYS A 655 -7.96 -0.02 -18.11
N ASN A 656 -6.69 0.23 -17.86
CA ASN A 656 -5.82 1.10 -18.64
C ASN A 656 -5.16 0.37 -19.84
N ASP A 657 -4.24 1.05 -20.53
CA ASP A 657 -3.54 0.50 -21.70
C ASP A 657 -2.70 -0.73 -21.37
N VAL A 658 -2.04 -0.76 -20.21
CA VAL A 658 -1.24 -1.91 -19.73
C VAL A 658 -2.13 -3.12 -19.41
N CYS A 659 -3.33 -2.90 -18.84
CA CYS A 659 -4.32 -3.97 -18.65
C CYS A 659 -4.74 -4.59 -20.00
N ARG A 660 -4.91 -3.75 -21.04
CA ARG A 660 -5.27 -4.18 -22.39
C ARG A 660 -4.11 -4.87 -23.12
N GLN A 661 -2.87 -4.41 -22.95
CA GLN A 661 -1.66 -5.08 -23.43
C GLN A 661 -1.53 -6.50 -22.87
N LEU A 662 -1.82 -6.69 -21.57
CA LEU A 662 -1.76 -7.99 -20.90
C LEU A 662 -2.93 -8.92 -21.23
N GLY A 663 -4.01 -8.39 -21.83
CA GLY A 663 -5.23 -9.13 -22.14
C GLY A 663 -6.00 -9.56 -20.88
N LEU A 664 -6.03 -8.73 -19.84
CA LEU A 664 -6.75 -9.01 -18.59
C LEU A 664 -8.26 -8.90 -18.83
N ILE A 665 -9.04 -9.91 -18.40
CA ILE A 665 -10.47 -10.02 -18.71
C ILE A 665 -11.39 -9.90 -17.50
N SER A 666 -10.88 -10.04 -16.27
CA SER A 666 -11.69 -9.91 -15.06
C SER A 666 -12.34 -8.51 -14.94
N THR A 667 -13.60 -8.47 -14.49
CA THR A 667 -14.38 -7.24 -14.32
C THR A 667 -15.21 -7.26 -13.04
N ALA A 668 -15.64 -6.08 -12.59
CA ALA A 668 -16.59 -5.91 -11.48
C ALA A 668 -17.83 -6.79 -11.62
N ASP A 669 -18.47 -6.80 -12.80
CA ASP A 669 -19.63 -7.64 -13.09
C ASP A 669 -19.36 -9.15 -12.92
N MET A 670 -18.17 -9.62 -13.32
CA MET A 670 -17.79 -11.04 -13.19
C MET A 670 -17.55 -11.45 -11.74
N VAL A 671 -16.88 -10.60 -10.95
CA VAL A 671 -16.70 -10.79 -9.50
C VAL A 671 -18.07 -10.92 -8.83
N MET A 672 -19.02 -10.06 -9.19
CA MET A 672 -20.34 -10.01 -8.58
C MET A 672 -21.29 -11.12 -8.95
N ARG A 673 -21.29 -11.54 -10.22
CA ARG A 673 -22.02 -12.73 -10.65
C ARG A 673 -21.36 -14.03 -10.17
N LYS A 674 -20.22 -13.95 -9.47
CA LYS A 674 -19.34 -15.07 -9.11
C LYS A 674 -18.99 -15.94 -10.33
N SER A 675 -18.95 -15.30 -11.50
CA SER A 675 -18.80 -15.92 -12.82
C SER A 675 -17.48 -15.47 -13.42
N LEU A 676 -16.40 -15.91 -12.76
CA LEU A 676 -15.04 -15.56 -13.12
C LEU A 676 -14.51 -16.57 -14.15
N THR A 677 -14.31 -16.08 -15.37
CA THR A 677 -13.46 -16.72 -16.37
C THR A 677 -12.07 -16.12 -16.27
N PHE A 678 -11.05 -16.92 -16.55
CA PHE A 678 -9.66 -16.48 -16.50
C PHE A 678 -8.87 -17.06 -17.65
N ARG A 679 -7.78 -16.37 -18.02
CA ARG A 679 -6.77 -16.89 -18.94
C ARG A 679 -6.14 -18.20 -18.43
N GLU A 680 -6.15 -19.24 -19.26
CA GLU A 680 -5.56 -20.55 -18.93
C GLU A 680 -4.03 -20.59 -19.14
N LYS A 681 -3.53 -19.97 -20.21
CA LYS A 681 -2.12 -20.04 -20.62
C LYS A 681 -1.48 -18.67 -20.73
N TRP A 682 -0.45 -18.42 -19.92
CA TRP A 682 0.39 -17.23 -20.01
C TRP A 682 1.56 -17.44 -20.99
N PRO A 683 2.13 -16.37 -21.59
CA PRO A 683 3.28 -16.50 -22.48
C PRO A 683 4.49 -17.09 -21.74
N ALA A 684 5.37 -17.76 -22.48
CA ALA A 684 6.69 -18.08 -21.95
C ALA A 684 7.48 -16.78 -21.72
N VAL A 685 8.27 -16.76 -20.65
CA VAL A 685 8.92 -15.57 -20.12
C VAL A 685 10.44 -15.74 -20.18
N GLU A 686 11.14 -14.71 -20.67
CA GLU A 686 12.61 -14.68 -20.66
C GLU A 686 13.15 -14.67 -19.22
N SER A 687 14.38 -15.16 -19.04
CA SER A 687 15.00 -15.18 -17.71
C SER A 687 15.40 -13.77 -17.27
N THR A 688 14.55 -13.12 -16.48
CA THR A 688 14.99 -12.14 -15.47
C THR A 688 15.35 -12.88 -14.19
N VAL A 689 16.30 -12.34 -13.45
CA VAL A 689 16.85 -12.92 -12.22
C VAL A 689 16.96 -11.85 -11.15
N TYR A 690 17.21 -12.26 -9.91
CA TYR A 690 17.44 -11.33 -8.81
C TYR A 690 18.93 -11.10 -8.58
N CYS A 691 19.29 -9.92 -8.10
CA CYS A 691 20.60 -9.68 -7.51
C CYS A 691 20.83 -10.66 -6.33
N SER A 692 21.91 -11.43 -6.37
CA SER A 692 22.24 -12.46 -5.37
C SER A 692 22.63 -11.89 -4.01
N ASN A 693 22.85 -10.58 -3.89
CA ASN A 693 22.85 -9.94 -2.58
C ASN A 693 21.43 -9.98 -2.01
N LYS A 694 21.21 -10.83 -0.99
CA LYS A 694 19.88 -11.04 -0.38
C LYS A 694 19.29 -9.77 0.22
N LEU A 695 20.14 -8.83 0.65
CA LEU A 695 19.73 -7.52 1.17
C LEU A 695 19.42 -6.51 0.06
N CYS A 696 19.76 -6.80 -1.20
CA CYS A 696 19.42 -5.96 -2.35
C CYS A 696 18.22 -6.52 -3.13
N GLY A 697 18.29 -7.79 -3.53
CA GLY A 697 17.24 -8.51 -4.26
C GLY A 697 16.80 -7.92 -5.61
N LYS A 698 17.34 -6.78 -6.06
CA LYS A 698 16.89 -6.04 -7.26
C LYS A 698 16.67 -6.96 -8.47
N ILE A 699 15.52 -6.86 -9.14
CA ILE A 699 15.26 -7.57 -10.39
C ILE A 699 16.20 -7.04 -11.49
N VAL A 700 16.89 -7.94 -12.18
CA VAL A 700 17.79 -7.63 -13.30
C VAL A 700 17.53 -8.57 -14.49
N PRO A 701 17.60 -8.08 -15.75
CA PRO A 701 17.61 -8.96 -16.91
C PRO A 701 18.84 -9.89 -16.87
N ALA A 702 18.69 -11.20 -17.09
CA ALA A 702 19.85 -12.12 -16.98
C ALA A 702 20.94 -11.83 -18.02
N ALA A 703 20.58 -11.27 -19.18
CA ALA A 703 21.53 -10.82 -20.19
C ALA A 703 22.40 -9.62 -19.73
N GLY A 704 21.88 -8.78 -18.81
CA GLY A 704 22.61 -7.66 -18.23
C GLY A 704 23.24 -7.97 -16.86
N ALA A 705 22.94 -9.12 -16.26
CA ALA A 705 23.42 -9.48 -14.93
C ALA A 705 24.91 -9.84 -14.95
N ARG A 706 25.69 -9.22 -14.07
CA ARG A 706 27.12 -9.55 -13.91
C ARG A 706 27.28 -10.89 -13.19
N LYS A 707 28.29 -11.67 -13.58
CA LYS A 707 28.64 -12.98 -13.01
C LYS A 707 30.13 -13.03 -12.73
N ALA A 708 30.52 -13.67 -11.63
CA ALA A 708 31.92 -13.92 -11.28
C ALA A 708 32.20 -15.43 -11.42
N ASP A 709 33.37 -15.80 -11.92
CA ASP A 709 33.75 -17.21 -12.07
C ASP A 709 33.90 -17.91 -10.71
N GLU A 710 34.28 -17.16 -9.67
CA GLU A 710 34.28 -17.58 -8.25
C GLU A 710 32.87 -17.98 -7.76
N PHE A 711 31.81 -17.43 -8.35
CA PHE A 711 30.41 -17.57 -7.91
C PHE A 711 29.47 -17.77 -9.12
N PRO A 712 29.57 -18.90 -9.86
CA PRO A 712 28.95 -19.06 -11.18
C PRO A 712 27.40 -19.07 -11.14
N ASN A 713 26.82 -19.37 -9.98
CA ASN A 713 25.38 -19.36 -9.73
C ASN A 713 24.85 -18.00 -9.21
N CYS A 714 25.70 -16.97 -9.16
CA CYS A 714 25.33 -15.64 -8.66
C CYS A 714 25.23 -14.61 -9.79
N HIS A 715 24.29 -13.68 -9.61
CA HIS A 715 23.92 -12.65 -10.57
C HIS A 715 23.89 -11.31 -9.82
N TRP A 716 24.57 -10.30 -10.34
CA TRP A 716 24.77 -9.05 -9.60
C TRP A 716 24.32 -7.84 -10.42
N CYS A 717 23.64 -6.90 -9.74
CA CYS A 717 23.33 -5.59 -10.29
C CYS A 717 24.56 -4.67 -10.24
N ASP A 718 24.57 -3.62 -11.05
CA ASP A 718 25.73 -2.71 -11.20
C ASP A 718 26.14 -1.98 -9.90
N VAL A 719 25.28 -1.94 -8.88
CA VAL A 719 25.59 -1.37 -7.56
C VAL A 719 26.30 -2.39 -6.66
N CYS A 720 25.89 -3.66 -6.70
CA CYS A 720 26.46 -4.71 -5.85
C CYS A 720 27.71 -5.36 -6.46
N TRP A 721 27.84 -5.35 -7.79
CA TRP A 721 28.95 -5.97 -8.49
C TRP A 721 30.33 -5.41 -8.10
N PRO A 722 30.57 -4.07 -8.07
CA PRO A 722 31.89 -3.52 -7.72
C PRO A 722 32.33 -3.84 -6.28
N GLN A 723 31.36 -4.02 -5.37
CA GLN A 723 31.60 -4.28 -3.96
C GLN A 723 32.16 -5.68 -3.69
N LEU A 724 32.00 -6.64 -4.62
CA LEU A 724 32.62 -7.96 -4.49
C LEU A 724 34.15 -7.83 -4.45
N GLU A 725 34.72 -7.13 -5.44
CA GLU A 725 36.16 -6.95 -5.59
C GLU A 725 36.71 -5.95 -4.57
N SER A 726 36.05 -4.79 -4.40
CA SER A 726 36.53 -3.73 -3.49
C SER A 726 36.47 -4.09 -2.00
N SER A 727 35.89 -5.25 -1.66
CA SER A 727 35.85 -5.79 -0.29
C SER A 727 36.61 -7.11 -0.13
N LYS A 728 37.36 -7.55 -1.15
CA LYS A 728 38.32 -8.64 -0.99
C LYS A 728 39.39 -8.23 0.01
N VAL A 729 39.63 -9.12 0.96
CA VAL A 729 40.73 -9.02 1.91
C VAL A 729 41.48 -10.33 1.95
N ARG A 730 42.79 -10.25 2.13
CA ARG A 730 43.63 -11.40 2.43
C ARG A 730 43.37 -11.86 3.86
N TRP A 731 43.21 -13.15 4.07
CA TRP A 731 42.79 -13.74 5.34
C TRP A 731 43.57 -15.02 5.65
N MET A 732 43.92 -15.23 6.92
CA MET A 732 44.68 -16.40 7.36
C MET A 732 43.75 -17.58 7.65
N CYS A 733 44.16 -18.78 7.24
CA CYS A 733 43.48 -20.04 7.51
C CYS A 733 43.75 -20.51 8.95
N LEU A 734 42.68 -20.73 9.73
CA LEU A 734 42.75 -21.27 11.11
C LEU A 734 42.69 -22.80 11.14
N ALA A 735 43.22 -23.49 10.13
CA ALA A 735 43.34 -24.94 10.12
C ALA A 735 44.69 -25.38 10.73
N PRO A 736 44.79 -26.58 11.34
CA PRO A 736 46.08 -27.10 11.80
C PRO A 736 46.98 -27.41 10.61
N GLY A 737 48.10 -26.71 10.47
CA GLY A 737 49.02 -26.84 9.34
C GLY A 737 49.91 -25.61 9.18
N PRO A 738 50.67 -25.50 8.07
CA PRO A 738 51.35 -24.26 7.70
C PRO A 738 50.35 -23.12 7.43
N ASP A 739 50.79 -21.88 7.68
CA ASP A 739 49.94 -20.70 7.52
C ASP A 739 49.56 -20.46 6.05
N HIS A 740 48.30 -20.73 5.70
CA HIS A 740 47.76 -20.47 4.36
C HIS A 740 46.96 -19.16 4.35
N GLU A 741 47.38 -18.21 3.51
CA GLU A 741 46.61 -17.01 3.20
C GLU A 741 45.68 -17.25 1.99
N TYR A 742 44.47 -16.69 2.04
CA TYR A 742 43.54 -16.73 0.91
C TYR A 742 42.71 -15.45 0.86
N ASP A 743 42.27 -15.07 -0.34
CA ASP A 743 41.45 -13.88 -0.53
C ASP A 743 39.97 -14.19 -0.31
N VAL A 744 39.27 -13.26 0.33
CA VAL A 744 37.85 -13.40 0.69
C VAL A 744 37.12 -12.07 0.58
N SER A 745 36.04 -12.04 -0.20
CA SER A 745 35.14 -10.88 -0.30
C SER A 745 34.27 -10.77 0.95
N ARG A 746 34.49 -9.74 1.77
CA ARG A 746 33.66 -9.46 2.96
C ARG A 746 32.19 -9.22 2.57
N PHE A 747 31.97 -8.49 1.48
CA PHE A 747 30.65 -8.21 0.95
C PHE A 747 29.91 -9.48 0.52
N PHE A 748 30.59 -10.43 -0.14
CA PHE A 748 29.94 -11.68 -0.55
C PHE A 748 29.33 -12.41 0.64
N TYR A 749 30.12 -12.70 1.70
CA TYR A 749 29.64 -13.45 2.85
C TYR A 749 28.52 -12.73 3.61
N GLU A 750 28.65 -11.42 3.83
CA GLU A 750 27.57 -10.59 4.41
C GLU A 750 26.29 -10.62 3.55
N SER A 751 26.42 -10.49 2.23
CA SER A 751 25.29 -10.51 1.29
C SER A 751 24.50 -11.83 1.27
N GLN A 752 25.14 -12.92 1.74
CA GLN A 752 24.53 -14.23 1.92
C GLN A 752 24.09 -14.49 3.37
N GLY A 753 24.29 -13.53 4.29
CA GLY A 753 23.95 -13.66 5.71
C GLY A 753 24.84 -14.64 6.47
N ARG A 754 26.08 -14.86 5.99
CA ARG A 754 27.02 -15.84 6.53
C ARG A 754 28.22 -15.12 7.16
N ALA A 755 28.68 -15.62 8.31
CA ALA A 755 29.97 -15.24 8.85
C ALA A 755 31.11 -15.55 7.86
N MET A 756 32.20 -14.77 7.95
CA MET A 756 33.40 -15.00 7.14
C MET A 756 33.99 -16.41 7.38
N PRO A 757 34.60 -17.00 6.33
CA PRO A 757 35.28 -18.28 6.44
C PRO A 757 36.43 -18.21 7.47
N ARG A 758 36.58 -19.26 8.29
CA ARG A 758 37.72 -19.42 9.21
C ARG A 758 38.86 -20.28 8.64
N LYS A 759 38.56 -21.12 7.65
CA LYS A 759 39.52 -22.00 6.93
C LYS A 759 39.49 -21.69 5.44
N CYS A 760 40.61 -21.85 4.74
CA CYS A 760 40.71 -21.70 3.27
C CYS A 760 39.89 -22.79 2.52
N PRO A 761 39.64 -22.66 1.21
CA PRO A 761 38.86 -23.63 0.42
C PRO A 761 39.35 -25.08 0.57
N GLU A 762 40.66 -25.32 0.42
CA GLU A 762 41.28 -26.66 0.49
C GLU A 762 40.98 -27.37 1.83
N HIS A 763 41.18 -26.67 2.94
CA HIS A 763 40.92 -27.21 4.28
C HIS A 763 39.42 -27.40 4.58
N ARG A 764 38.52 -26.73 3.85
CA ARG A 764 37.07 -26.95 3.95
C ARG A 764 36.65 -28.22 3.21
N GLU A 765 37.20 -28.44 2.02
CA GLU A 765 36.95 -29.65 1.24
C GLU A 765 37.52 -30.90 1.94
N ALA A 766 38.61 -30.75 2.71
CA ALA A 766 39.17 -31.81 3.54
C ALA A 766 38.35 -32.13 4.81
N ASP A 767 37.74 -31.14 5.46
CA ASP A 767 36.86 -31.33 6.63
C ASP A 767 35.49 -31.95 6.24
N GLU A 768 35.03 -31.75 5.00
CA GLU A 768 33.71 -32.17 4.50
C GLU A 768 33.79 -33.22 3.38
N PRO A 769 34.30 -34.45 3.62
CA PRO A 769 34.19 -35.54 2.66
C PRO A 769 32.71 -35.87 2.43
N ALA A 770 32.20 -35.44 1.28
CA ALA A 770 30.82 -35.56 0.81
C ALA A 770 29.76 -34.60 1.41
N ALA A 771 30.14 -33.40 1.89
CA ALA A 771 29.21 -32.27 1.86
C ALA A 771 29.58 -31.31 0.71
N ARG A 772 28.96 -31.52 -0.46
CA ARG A 772 28.89 -30.46 -1.47
C ARG A 772 28.25 -29.22 -0.82
N PRO A 773 28.65 -27.98 -1.18
CA PRO A 773 28.17 -26.78 -0.50
C PRO A 773 26.66 -26.78 -0.39
N ALA A 774 26.13 -26.38 0.79
CA ALA A 774 24.70 -26.18 1.05
C ALA A 774 24.16 -25.02 0.18
N ALA A 775 23.95 -25.41 -1.07
CA ALA A 775 23.47 -24.76 -2.29
C ALA A 775 23.29 -25.81 -3.43
N VAL A 776 23.52 -27.11 -3.18
CA VAL A 776 23.31 -28.22 -4.14
C VAL A 776 21.87 -28.75 -4.08
N GLY A 777 20.97 -27.95 -4.64
CA GLY A 777 19.83 -28.43 -5.41
C GLY A 777 20.09 -28.11 -6.88
N GLY A 778 20.91 -28.92 -7.57
CA GLY A 778 21.45 -28.53 -8.87
C GLY A 778 22.46 -29.50 -9.49
N ALA A 779 22.12 -30.79 -9.55
CA ALA A 779 22.87 -31.80 -10.33
C ALA A 779 22.10 -33.10 -10.61
N VAL A 780 21.08 -33.43 -9.80
CA VAL A 780 20.34 -34.72 -9.89
C VAL A 780 18.97 -34.60 -10.60
N TRP A 781 18.46 -33.38 -10.79
CA TRP A 781 17.16 -33.14 -11.43
C TRP A 781 17.24 -32.62 -12.89
N ALA A 782 18.44 -32.55 -13.47
CA ALA A 782 18.65 -32.21 -14.89
C ALA A 782 18.49 -33.42 -15.84
N ARG A 783 18.09 -34.60 -15.31
CA ARG A 783 17.75 -35.82 -16.06
C ARG A 783 16.45 -36.45 -15.56
N MET A 784 15.36 -35.67 -15.61
CA MET A 784 14.01 -36.24 -15.71
C MET A 784 13.30 -35.60 -16.89
N ASN A 785 13.17 -36.38 -17.97
CA ASN A 785 12.42 -36.01 -19.16
C ASN A 785 10.94 -35.78 -18.81
N ASN A 786 10.37 -34.73 -19.41
CA ASN A 786 9.01 -34.67 -19.97
C ASN A 786 7.95 -35.72 -19.52
N THR A 787 7.60 -35.73 -18.23
CA THR A 787 6.26 -36.13 -17.76
C THR A 787 5.91 -35.36 -16.50
N ALA A 788 5.58 -34.07 -16.64
CA ALA A 788 5.07 -33.27 -15.53
C ALA A 788 3.66 -33.76 -15.16
N LYS A 789 3.50 -34.32 -13.95
CA LYS A 789 2.16 -34.47 -13.36
C LYS A 789 1.64 -33.07 -13.05
N GLN A 790 0.68 -32.62 -13.85
CA GLN A 790 -0.14 -31.44 -13.61
C GLN A 790 -0.62 -31.41 -12.14
N LYS A 791 -0.49 -30.25 -11.49
CA LYS A 791 -1.00 -30.01 -10.13
C LYS A 791 -1.85 -28.76 -10.12
N ASN A 792 -2.90 -28.80 -9.31
CA ASN A 792 -4.06 -27.95 -9.47
C ASN A 792 -4.13 -26.84 -8.40
N ILE A 793 -4.28 -25.59 -8.84
CA ILE A 793 -4.89 -24.53 -8.02
C ILE A 793 -6.37 -24.47 -8.42
N SER A 794 -7.29 -24.54 -7.46
CA SER A 794 -8.75 -24.53 -7.70
C SER A 794 -9.28 -25.52 -8.75
N GLY A 795 -8.58 -26.63 -8.98
CA GLY A 795 -8.91 -27.62 -10.01
C GLY A 795 -8.32 -27.34 -11.40
N ARG A 796 -7.54 -26.27 -11.57
CA ARG A 796 -6.86 -25.89 -12.81
C ARG A 796 -5.36 -26.14 -12.72
N SER A 797 -4.78 -26.77 -13.73
CA SER A 797 -3.35 -27.10 -13.78
C SER A 797 -2.52 -26.02 -14.46
N TRP A 798 -1.36 -25.72 -13.89
CA TRP A 798 -0.27 -24.99 -14.56
C TRP A 798 0.50 -25.88 -15.56
#